data_AF-A0A369L2V3-F1
#
_entry.id   AF-A0A369L2V3-F1
#
_cell.length_a   1.000
_cell.length_b   1.000
_cell.length_c   1.000
_cell.angle_alpha   90.00
_cell.angle_beta   90.00
_cell.angle_gamma   90.00
#
_symmetry.space_group_name_H-M   'P 1'
#
loop_
_entity.id
_entity.type
_entity.pdbx_description
1 polymer ?
#
loop_
_entity_poly.entity_id
_entity_poly.type
_entity_poly.pdbx_seq_one_letter_code
_entity_poly.pdbx_strand_id
1 'polypeptide(L)'
;MKLFKQDYISFDGSGSFVTVSGDARENVVDDADVAYRLSRIAEEERERMTADGTAPNAVDAADMSAYTGIASQHAQASLAAQSGESAAFAPAPAALVVARGKAAKRTIMAVQDAGMVACVACTDDKRADAALRAADAKVSLGEKHLDALYSNGYAVLKAAEEADAQVILLIEDAQALSGVDTFLARAAAAGRRVFTQLGDSPQLGWVLCTTDKTDEVCGAWRTCKHCKLTFDGASLAAGHYVCPSCGGYLRMTSDERIDDLLDAGTFQEWDRVIEQTDPLGFPGYLDKLEAQRGKTGLEEGVRTGQGSIAGLKCAIGIMESTFFMGSMGSVVGEKVTRLFERATAEHLPVIIFTASGGARMQEGLVSLMQMAKTSCAIERHAAAHLPYISVITDPTTGGVTASFAMDGDIILAEPKALIGFAGQRVIRDTIRQELPEGFQTAEFALEHGLIDAIVERQDLRATLAHILAMHLSTACQATGCAHNAGDHDVLVSYRAVCDNLENGTATYNTVTYSDLRPEPMSVEERAVWEKLREAIPSSLIPESLRAGASRRVERAIAAGTFDAEAGTSLEVGATSVVAAASPDEQENRAWHSVQLARNVHRPTALSYIRSFVDGFVELHGDRGFADDGAIVGGIGWIGGRAVTVIGQEKGENLKERIRRNFGCPQPEGYRKALRLMRQAEKFRRPIVCLVDTQGAYCGTEAEERGQGNAIADNLVAMAGLKVPVVTVLLGEGGSGGALALAVANRVAMQEHAVYSVLSPEGFASILWKDRTRAPEAAAVMKMSAHESLELGVIDAVVPEGPAPAHENPLIAERNVRDYVQAALDELCGMSEQELLSQRYDRFRKF
;
A
#
# COMPACT_ATOMS: atom_id res chain seq x y z
N MET A 1 -14.94 -9.24 -11.25
CA MET A 1 -16.22 -9.79 -11.75
C MET A 1 -17.05 -8.65 -12.34
N LYS A 2 -16.94 -8.40 -13.65
CA LYS A 2 -17.86 -7.56 -14.43
C LYS A 2 -18.38 -8.44 -15.56
N LEU A 3 -19.67 -8.75 -15.54
CA LEU A 3 -20.35 -9.52 -16.57
C LEU A 3 -20.48 -8.64 -17.82
N PHE A 4 -19.68 -8.92 -18.86
CA PHE A 4 -19.93 -8.41 -20.19
C PHE A 4 -21.14 -9.13 -20.77
N LYS A 5 -22.17 -8.38 -21.16
CA LYS A 5 -23.29 -8.90 -21.96
C LYS A 5 -22.77 -9.18 -23.37
N GLN A 6 -22.82 -10.43 -23.80
CA GLN A 6 -22.63 -10.82 -25.19
C GLN A 6 -23.98 -10.75 -25.92
N ASP A 7 -24.02 -10.02 -27.03
CA ASP A 7 -25.16 -10.01 -27.95
C ASP A 7 -25.12 -11.26 -28.84
N TYR A 8 -26.20 -12.05 -28.85
CA TYR A 8 -26.30 -13.26 -29.67
C TYR A 8 -26.82 -12.93 -31.07
N ILE A 9 -26.08 -13.34 -32.11
CA ILE A 9 -26.60 -13.42 -33.49
C ILE A 9 -27.40 -14.72 -33.59
N SER A 10 -28.69 -14.62 -33.97
CA SER A 10 -29.54 -15.78 -34.22
C SER A 10 -29.93 -15.86 -35.69
N PHE A 11 -29.81 -17.06 -36.27
CA PHE A 11 -30.23 -17.40 -37.63
C PHE A 11 -31.63 -18.01 -37.59
N ASP A 12 -32.48 -17.67 -38.56
CA ASP A 12 -33.67 -18.48 -38.81
C ASP A 12 -33.33 -19.73 -39.63
N GLY A 13 -34.27 -20.67 -39.72
CA GLY A 13 -34.10 -21.93 -40.44
C GLY A 13 -33.85 -21.81 -41.96
N SER A 14 -33.76 -20.59 -42.49
CA SER A 14 -33.44 -20.30 -43.89
C SER A 14 -32.08 -19.60 -44.09
N GLY A 15 -31.37 -19.28 -43.01
CA GLY A 15 -30.01 -18.73 -43.07
C GLY A 15 -29.92 -17.23 -43.35
N SER A 16 -30.99 -16.46 -43.13
CA SER A 16 -30.97 -14.98 -43.27
C SER A 16 -30.82 -14.25 -41.93
N PHE A 17 -30.15 -13.10 -41.96
CA PHE A 17 -29.85 -12.26 -40.78
C PHE A 17 -31.07 -11.49 -40.27
N VAL A 18 -31.24 -11.40 -38.94
CA VAL A 18 -32.18 -10.46 -38.30
C VAL A 18 -31.40 -9.62 -37.28
N THR A 19 -31.30 -8.31 -37.51
CA THR A 19 -30.65 -7.37 -36.58
C THR A 19 -31.70 -6.68 -35.69
N VAL A 20 -31.46 -6.66 -34.37
CA VAL A 20 -32.12 -5.70 -33.47
C VAL A 20 -31.21 -4.47 -33.40
N SER A 21 -31.74 -3.33 -33.84
CA SER A 21 -31.01 -2.07 -34.00
C SER A 21 -30.66 -1.39 -32.68
N GLY A 22 -29.41 -0.96 -32.53
CA GLY A 22 -28.96 0.02 -31.54
C GLY A 22 -27.52 0.48 -31.83
N ASP A 23 -27.36 1.75 -32.20
CA ASP A 23 -26.10 2.40 -32.61
C ASP A 23 -25.03 2.48 -31.49
N ALA A 24 -23.77 2.13 -31.83
CA ALA A 24 -22.56 2.90 -31.52
C ALA A 24 -21.33 2.22 -32.16
N ARG A 25 -20.69 2.89 -33.12
CA ARG A 25 -19.36 2.55 -33.65
C ARG A 25 -18.29 3.17 -32.77
N GLU A 26 -17.38 2.37 -32.22
CA GLU A 26 -15.93 2.63 -32.21
C GLU A 26 -15.14 1.44 -31.65
N ASN A 27 -14.15 0.99 -32.44
CA ASN A 27 -13.07 0.03 -32.19
C ASN A 27 -13.44 -1.38 -31.66
N VAL A 28 -13.84 -2.26 -32.57
CA VAL A 28 -13.86 -3.72 -32.35
C VAL A 28 -12.72 -4.32 -33.15
N VAL A 29 -11.74 -4.91 -32.47
CA VAL A 29 -10.84 -5.91 -33.04
C VAL A 29 -11.69 -7.12 -33.36
N ASP A 30 -11.72 -7.51 -34.64
CA ASP A 30 -12.43 -8.68 -35.16
C ASP A 30 -11.77 -9.96 -34.60
N ASP A 31 -12.29 -10.50 -33.50
CA ASP A 31 -12.07 -11.89 -33.12
C ASP A 31 -13.43 -12.57 -32.97
N ALA A 32 -13.97 -13.04 -34.09
CA ALA A 32 -15.05 -14.01 -34.06
C ALA A 32 -14.45 -15.37 -33.68
N ASP A 33 -14.44 -15.70 -32.39
CA ASP A 33 -13.94 -16.98 -31.88
C ASP A 33 -14.64 -18.15 -32.60
N VAL A 34 -13.89 -18.89 -33.42
CA VAL A 34 -14.40 -20.06 -34.13
C VAL A 34 -14.57 -21.21 -33.14
N ALA A 35 -15.81 -21.67 -32.93
CA ALA A 35 -16.10 -22.82 -32.09
C ALA A 35 -15.76 -24.15 -32.80
N TYR A 36 -14.75 -24.86 -32.31
CA TYR A 36 -14.32 -26.16 -32.80
C TYR A 36 -15.17 -27.30 -32.19
N ARG A 37 -15.44 -28.33 -33.01
CA ARG A 37 -15.92 -29.63 -32.51
C ARG A 37 -14.73 -30.56 -32.26
N LEU A 38 -14.82 -31.42 -31.23
CA LEU A 38 -13.76 -32.38 -30.91
C LEU A 38 -13.37 -33.28 -32.10
N SER A 39 -14.33 -33.68 -32.92
CA SER A 39 -14.08 -34.45 -34.15
C SER A 39 -13.21 -33.70 -35.16
N ARG A 40 -13.38 -32.37 -35.25
CA ARG A 40 -12.56 -31.52 -36.14
C ARG A 40 -11.16 -31.31 -35.60
N ILE A 41 -11.03 -31.14 -34.27
CA ILE A 41 -9.72 -31.08 -33.60
C ILE A 41 -8.93 -32.37 -33.87
N ALA A 42 -9.58 -33.54 -33.72
CA ALA A 42 -8.98 -34.84 -33.95
C ALA A 42 -8.51 -35.04 -35.41
N GLU A 43 -9.30 -34.58 -36.37
CA GLU A 43 -8.97 -34.65 -37.81
C GLU A 43 -7.75 -33.80 -38.15
N GLU A 44 -7.74 -32.53 -37.73
CA GLU A 44 -6.63 -31.61 -37.99
C GLU A 44 -5.32 -32.02 -37.31
N GLU A 45 -5.38 -32.59 -36.11
CA GLU A 45 -4.18 -33.14 -35.46
C GLU A 45 -3.66 -34.38 -36.17
N ARG A 46 -4.56 -35.25 -36.65
CA ARG A 46 -4.15 -36.43 -37.41
C ARG A 46 -3.47 -36.03 -38.71
N GLU A 47 -3.99 -35.01 -39.40
CA GLU A 47 -3.36 -34.42 -40.58
C GLU A 47 -1.96 -33.88 -40.25
N ARG A 48 -1.81 -33.10 -39.17
CA ARG A 48 -0.52 -32.57 -38.71
C ARG A 48 0.49 -33.65 -38.34
N MET A 49 0.06 -34.74 -37.70
CA MET A 49 0.92 -35.87 -37.34
C MET A 49 1.37 -36.67 -38.57
N THR A 50 0.58 -36.70 -39.64
CA THR A 50 0.92 -37.37 -40.90
C THR A 50 1.70 -36.49 -41.90
N ALA A 51 1.68 -35.17 -41.70
CA ALA A 51 2.37 -34.21 -42.55
C ALA A 51 3.86 -34.15 -42.21
N ASP A 52 4.64 -35.06 -42.81
CA ASP A 52 6.09 -35.01 -42.79
C ASP A 52 6.59 -33.84 -43.66
N GLY A 53 7.04 -32.75 -43.02
CA GLY A 53 8.08 -31.86 -43.54
C GLY A 53 7.89 -31.06 -44.84
N THR A 54 6.66 -30.82 -45.33
CA THR A 54 6.46 -29.89 -46.47
C THR A 54 5.38 -28.85 -46.19
N ALA A 55 5.77 -27.58 -46.26
CA ALA A 55 4.88 -26.43 -46.09
C ALA A 55 3.69 -26.46 -47.09
N PRO A 56 2.48 -26.02 -46.71
CA PRO A 56 1.27 -26.19 -47.55
C PRO A 56 1.18 -25.28 -48.79
N ASN A 57 2.26 -24.61 -49.22
CA ASN A 57 2.23 -23.62 -50.30
C ASN A 57 3.09 -23.97 -51.53
N ALA A 58 3.22 -25.25 -51.87
CA ALA A 58 3.82 -25.66 -53.15
C ALA A 58 2.93 -26.69 -53.84
N VAL A 59 1.83 -26.23 -54.44
CA VAL A 59 1.15 -26.99 -55.50
C VAL A 59 1.11 -26.12 -56.74
N ASP A 60 1.73 -26.67 -57.77
CA ASP A 60 1.90 -26.13 -59.10
C ASP A 60 0.55 -25.79 -59.75
N ALA A 61 0.57 -24.81 -60.64
CA ALA A 61 -0.60 -24.28 -61.28
C ALA A 61 -1.30 -25.33 -62.16
N ALA A 62 -2.63 -25.28 -62.09
CA ALA A 62 -3.60 -25.69 -63.12
C ALA A 62 -3.76 -27.19 -63.39
N ASP A 63 -4.88 -27.74 -62.87
CA ASP A 63 -5.78 -28.47 -63.75
C ASP A 63 -7.25 -28.25 -63.34
N MET A 64 -7.99 -27.56 -64.22
CA MET A 64 -9.36 -27.08 -64.03
C MET A 64 -10.30 -27.94 -64.89
N SER A 65 -10.49 -29.20 -64.52
CA SER A 65 -11.46 -30.06 -65.21
C SER A 65 -12.07 -31.13 -64.31
N ALA A 66 -13.02 -30.74 -63.44
CA ALA A 66 -14.03 -31.66 -62.92
C ALA A 66 -15.21 -30.90 -62.28
N TYR A 67 -15.83 -29.98 -63.04
CA TYR A 67 -17.08 -29.34 -62.64
C TYR A 67 -18.19 -29.71 -63.63
N THR A 68 -18.71 -30.95 -63.54
CA THR A 68 -20.05 -31.33 -64.04
C THR A 68 -20.38 -32.78 -63.66
N GLY A 69 -21.48 -33.00 -62.92
CA GLY A 69 -22.10 -34.33 -62.77
C GLY A 69 -23.07 -34.44 -61.59
N ILE A 70 -24.36 -34.24 -61.85
CA ILE A 70 -25.47 -34.28 -60.88
C ILE A 70 -26.03 -35.71 -60.71
N ALA A 71 -26.41 -36.03 -59.45
CA ALA A 71 -27.43 -36.97 -58.91
C ALA A 71 -27.45 -38.47 -59.31
N SER A 72 -27.57 -39.37 -58.31
CA SER A 72 -28.88 -39.85 -57.80
C SER A 72 -28.78 -41.12 -56.91
N GLN A 73 -29.59 -41.12 -55.85
CA GLN A 73 -30.48 -42.17 -55.31
C GLN A 73 -30.01 -43.62 -54.98
N HIS A 74 -30.32 -43.95 -53.72
CA HIS A 74 -30.91 -45.21 -53.19
C HIS A 74 -30.13 -46.54 -53.10
N ALA A 75 -30.23 -47.07 -51.87
CA ALA A 75 -30.46 -48.47 -51.49
C ALA A 75 -29.26 -49.32 -51.03
N GLN A 76 -29.23 -49.48 -49.70
CA GLN A 76 -29.22 -50.75 -48.96
C GLN A 76 -28.16 -51.83 -49.25
N ALA A 77 -27.34 -52.01 -48.22
CA ALA A 77 -27.13 -53.26 -47.48
C ALA A 77 -26.11 -54.29 -47.98
N SER A 78 -25.17 -54.52 -47.04
CA SER A 78 -24.46 -55.76 -46.73
C SER A 78 -23.39 -56.22 -47.71
N LEU A 79 -22.16 -56.30 -47.20
CA LEU A 79 -21.37 -57.53 -47.29
C LEU A 79 -20.22 -57.51 -46.28
N ALA A 80 -20.14 -58.61 -45.54
CA ALA A 80 -19.09 -58.93 -44.62
C ALA A 80 -17.74 -59.12 -45.32
N ALA A 81 -16.68 -58.72 -44.61
CA ALA A 81 -15.36 -59.31 -44.55
C ALA A 81 -14.78 -59.88 -45.86
N GLN A 82 -13.87 -59.11 -46.48
CA GLN A 82 -12.62 -59.68 -46.97
C GLN A 82 -11.45 -58.92 -46.35
N SER A 83 -10.68 -59.69 -45.60
CA SER A 83 -9.42 -59.37 -44.95
C SER A 83 -8.31 -59.13 -45.96
N GLY A 84 -7.42 -58.19 -45.64
CA GLY A 84 -6.00 -58.36 -45.93
C GLY A 84 -5.35 -57.28 -46.78
N GLU A 85 -5.15 -56.11 -46.20
CA GLU A 85 -3.98 -55.26 -46.45
C GLU A 85 -3.77 -54.42 -45.19
N SER A 86 -2.63 -54.57 -44.51
CA SER A 86 -2.33 -53.83 -43.29
C SER A 86 -2.06 -52.37 -43.65
N ALA A 87 -3.11 -51.56 -43.69
CA ALA A 87 -2.97 -50.12 -43.54
C ALA A 87 -2.32 -49.90 -42.17
N ALA A 88 -1.12 -49.34 -42.16
CA ALA A 88 -0.50 -48.88 -40.92
C ALA A 88 -1.50 -47.95 -40.23
N PHE A 89 -2.02 -48.36 -39.07
CA PHE A 89 -2.90 -47.52 -38.27
C PHE A 89 -2.12 -46.23 -37.97
N ALA A 90 -2.53 -45.11 -38.58
CA ALA A 90 -2.01 -43.81 -38.21
C ALA A 90 -2.26 -43.63 -36.70
N PRO A 91 -1.25 -43.26 -35.90
CA PRO A 91 -1.41 -43.10 -34.46
C PRO A 91 -2.50 -42.06 -34.18
N ALA A 92 -3.44 -42.40 -33.30
CA ALA A 92 -4.50 -41.48 -32.89
C ALA A 92 -3.91 -40.36 -32.02
N PRO A 93 -4.29 -39.09 -32.23
CA PRO A 93 -3.80 -37.99 -31.41
C PRO A 93 -4.24 -38.14 -29.96
N ALA A 94 -3.36 -37.82 -29.03
CA ALA A 94 -3.62 -37.84 -27.60
C ALA A 94 -4.09 -36.46 -27.11
N ALA A 95 -5.17 -36.44 -26.35
CA ALA A 95 -5.72 -35.25 -25.74
C ALA A 95 -5.67 -35.35 -24.21
N LEU A 96 -5.02 -34.37 -23.57
CA LEU A 96 -4.99 -34.20 -22.12
C LEU A 96 -6.24 -33.44 -21.67
N VAL A 97 -7.13 -34.14 -20.97
CA VAL A 97 -8.30 -33.56 -20.29
C VAL A 97 -7.88 -33.06 -18.91
N VAL A 98 -7.92 -31.74 -18.70
CA VAL A 98 -7.63 -31.11 -17.41
C VAL A 98 -8.95 -30.69 -16.78
N ALA A 99 -9.56 -31.62 -16.03
CA ALA A 99 -10.91 -31.46 -15.48
C ALA A 99 -11.10 -32.35 -14.25
N ARG A 100 -12.20 -32.16 -13.52
CA ARG A 100 -12.50 -32.95 -12.31
C ARG A 100 -13.88 -33.60 -12.37
N GLY A 101 -14.05 -34.63 -11.53
CA GLY A 101 -15.34 -35.25 -11.23
C GLY A 101 -16.21 -35.56 -12.46
N LYS A 102 -17.46 -35.10 -12.45
CA LYS A 102 -18.44 -35.41 -13.51
C LYS A 102 -18.08 -34.74 -14.84
N ALA A 103 -17.45 -33.58 -14.83
CA ALA A 103 -17.01 -32.89 -16.05
C ALA A 103 -15.93 -33.70 -16.76
N ALA A 104 -14.91 -34.15 -16.02
CA ALA A 104 -13.87 -35.04 -16.55
C ALA A 104 -14.48 -36.29 -17.22
N LYS A 105 -15.40 -36.98 -16.54
CA LYS A 105 -16.04 -38.18 -17.08
C LYS A 105 -16.75 -37.92 -18.42
N ARG A 106 -17.52 -36.83 -18.50
CA ARG A 106 -18.26 -36.47 -19.73
C ARG A 106 -17.31 -36.15 -20.88
N THR A 107 -16.25 -35.41 -20.60
CA THR A 107 -15.30 -35.00 -21.63
C THR A 107 -14.42 -36.16 -22.10
N ILE A 108 -13.97 -37.04 -21.20
CA ILE A 108 -13.24 -38.27 -21.57
C ILE A 108 -14.03 -39.07 -22.61
N MET A 109 -15.32 -39.33 -22.33
CA MET A 109 -16.17 -40.06 -23.27
C MET A 109 -16.31 -39.32 -24.62
N ALA A 110 -16.47 -38.00 -24.59
CA ALA A 110 -16.58 -37.19 -25.80
C ALA A 110 -15.27 -37.16 -26.63
N VAL A 111 -14.11 -37.21 -25.98
CA VAL A 111 -12.79 -37.27 -26.62
C VAL A 111 -12.58 -38.63 -27.30
N GLN A 112 -12.98 -39.72 -26.64
CA GLN A 112 -12.94 -41.07 -27.19
C GLN A 112 -13.88 -41.22 -28.39
N ASP A 113 -15.10 -40.71 -28.29
CA ASP A 113 -16.08 -40.69 -29.39
C ASP A 113 -15.56 -39.88 -30.60
N ALA A 114 -14.70 -38.89 -30.37
CA ALA A 114 -14.05 -38.11 -31.43
C ALA A 114 -12.82 -38.82 -32.06
N GLY A 115 -12.41 -39.98 -31.56
CA GLY A 115 -11.30 -40.76 -32.11
C GLY A 115 -9.91 -40.31 -31.66
N MET A 116 -9.81 -39.69 -30.48
CA MET A 116 -8.56 -39.34 -29.79
C MET A 116 -8.31 -40.25 -28.58
N VAL A 117 -7.03 -40.40 -28.20
CA VAL A 117 -6.66 -41.06 -26.93
C VAL A 117 -6.94 -40.09 -25.79
N ALA A 118 -7.84 -40.45 -24.86
CA ALA A 118 -8.23 -39.60 -23.76
C ALA A 118 -7.31 -39.80 -22.55
N CYS A 119 -6.29 -38.95 -22.44
CA CYS A 119 -5.43 -38.85 -21.27
C CYS A 119 -6.09 -37.90 -20.25
N VAL A 120 -6.19 -38.26 -18.97
CA VAL A 120 -6.73 -37.35 -17.94
C VAL A 120 -5.67 -36.96 -16.91
N ALA A 121 -5.62 -35.67 -16.60
CA ALA A 121 -4.77 -35.11 -15.56
C ALA A 121 -5.44 -35.28 -14.19
N CYS A 122 -4.78 -35.94 -13.25
CA CYS A 122 -5.30 -36.14 -11.90
C CYS A 122 -4.19 -36.14 -10.85
N THR A 123 -4.53 -35.98 -9.57
CA THR A 123 -3.56 -36.16 -8.48
C THR A 123 -3.47 -37.65 -8.11
N ASP A 124 -2.31 -38.10 -7.64
CA ASP A 124 -2.06 -39.53 -7.40
C ASP A 124 -3.03 -40.14 -6.37
N ASP A 125 -3.41 -39.37 -5.35
CA ASP A 125 -4.42 -39.73 -4.36
C ASP A 125 -5.85 -39.87 -4.93
N LYS A 126 -6.12 -39.28 -6.11
CA LYS A 126 -7.41 -39.34 -6.82
C LYS A 126 -7.37 -40.24 -8.06
N ARG A 127 -6.26 -40.95 -8.32
CA ARG A 127 -6.11 -41.80 -9.51
C ARG A 127 -7.13 -42.94 -9.59
N ALA A 128 -7.65 -43.38 -8.44
CA ALA A 128 -8.66 -44.44 -8.33
C ALA A 128 -10.12 -43.96 -8.44
N ASP A 129 -10.36 -42.66 -8.67
CA ASP A 129 -11.72 -42.10 -8.76
C ASP A 129 -12.55 -42.79 -9.85
N ALA A 130 -13.79 -43.12 -9.51
CA ALA A 130 -14.75 -43.77 -10.40
C ALA A 130 -15.05 -42.94 -11.66
N ALA A 131 -14.97 -41.61 -11.56
CA ALA A 131 -15.17 -40.71 -12.70
C ALA A 131 -14.09 -40.83 -13.77
N LEU A 132 -12.87 -41.25 -13.39
CA LEU A 132 -11.70 -41.33 -14.26
C LEU A 132 -11.46 -42.72 -14.86
N ARG A 133 -12.32 -43.71 -14.55
CA ARG A 133 -12.15 -45.10 -15.00
C ARG A 133 -12.21 -45.27 -16.52
N ALA A 134 -12.89 -44.37 -17.21
CA ALA A 134 -13.05 -44.42 -18.66
C ALA A 134 -11.81 -43.87 -19.42
N ALA A 135 -10.86 -43.20 -18.76
CA ALA A 135 -9.70 -42.63 -19.43
C ALA A 135 -8.73 -43.72 -19.90
N ASP A 136 -8.16 -43.52 -21.10
CA ASP A 136 -7.17 -44.43 -21.70
C ASP A 136 -5.84 -44.38 -20.95
N ALA A 137 -5.46 -43.19 -20.47
CA ALA A 137 -4.30 -42.99 -19.62
C ALA A 137 -4.60 -41.96 -18.52
N LYS A 138 -3.91 -42.12 -17.39
CA LYS A 138 -4.00 -41.20 -16.23
C LYS A 138 -2.62 -40.69 -15.90
N VAL A 139 -2.47 -39.37 -15.91
CA VAL A 139 -1.20 -38.68 -15.67
C VAL A 139 -1.26 -37.89 -14.38
N SER A 140 -0.13 -37.85 -13.65
CA SER A 140 -0.07 -37.17 -12.35
C SER A 140 0.18 -35.67 -12.52
N LEU A 141 -0.68 -34.86 -11.90
CA LEU A 141 -0.42 -33.43 -11.64
C LEU A 141 0.40 -33.23 -10.37
N GLY A 142 0.42 -34.22 -9.47
CA GLY A 142 1.07 -34.15 -8.17
C GLY A 142 0.55 -35.19 -7.19
N GLU A 143 1.30 -35.41 -6.10
CA GLU A 143 1.05 -36.50 -5.14
C GLU A 143 -0.28 -36.34 -4.35
N LYS A 144 -0.62 -35.10 -3.97
CA LYS A 144 -1.79 -34.79 -3.14
C LYS A 144 -2.71 -33.80 -3.84
N HIS A 145 -4.01 -33.96 -3.60
CA HIS A 145 -5.00 -33.06 -4.14
C HIS A 145 -4.84 -31.61 -3.64
N LEU A 146 -4.61 -30.69 -4.58
CA LEU A 146 -4.58 -29.25 -4.40
C LEU A 146 -5.32 -28.61 -5.58
N ASP A 147 -6.26 -27.71 -5.30
CA ASP A 147 -7.07 -27.01 -6.31
C ASP A 147 -6.22 -26.27 -7.33
N ALA A 148 -5.21 -25.54 -6.83
CA ALA A 148 -4.29 -24.77 -7.64
C ALA A 148 -3.43 -25.60 -8.63
N LEU A 149 -3.38 -26.93 -8.53
CA LEU A 149 -2.62 -27.76 -9.49
C LEU A 149 -3.25 -27.76 -10.89
N TYR A 150 -4.57 -27.62 -10.98
CA TYR A 150 -5.31 -27.72 -12.25
C TYR A 150 -5.23 -26.41 -13.04
N SER A 151 -4.96 -25.30 -12.35
CA SER A 151 -4.70 -23.98 -12.91
C SER A 151 -3.19 -23.63 -12.91
N ASN A 152 -2.30 -24.61 -12.69
CA ASN A 152 -0.85 -24.39 -12.69
C ASN A 152 -0.24 -24.81 -14.03
N GLY A 153 0.27 -23.84 -14.80
CA GLY A 153 0.80 -24.08 -16.14
C GLY A 153 1.93 -25.10 -16.18
N TYR A 154 2.84 -25.11 -15.20
CA TYR A 154 3.93 -26.09 -15.13
C TYR A 154 3.41 -27.52 -14.95
N ALA A 155 2.51 -27.74 -14.00
CA ALA A 155 1.94 -29.06 -13.72
C ALA A 155 1.18 -29.59 -14.95
N VAL A 156 0.40 -28.73 -15.61
CA VAL A 156 -0.35 -29.09 -16.82
C VAL A 156 0.57 -29.40 -18.00
N LEU A 157 1.59 -28.59 -18.25
CA LEU A 157 2.56 -28.83 -19.33
C LEU A 157 3.36 -30.12 -19.10
N LYS A 158 3.80 -30.36 -17.86
CA LYS A 158 4.51 -31.59 -17.50
C LYS A 158 3.60 -32.82 -17.66
N ALA A 159 2.34 -32.71 -17.28
CA ALA A 159 1.37 -33.77 -17.50
C ALA A 159 1.10 -34.00 -19.00
N ALA A 160 1.06 -32.95 -19.81
CA ALA A 160 0.89 -33.07 -21.26
C ALA A 160 2.10 -33.73 -21.92
N GLU A 161 3.31 -33.46 -21.42
CA GLU A 161 4.54 -34.12 -21.83
C GLU A 161 4.56 -35.61 -21.47
N GLU A 162 4.21 -35.96 -20.23
CA GLU A 162 4.15 -37.37 -19.79
C GLU A 162 3.05 -38.17 -20.53
N ALA A 163 1.95 -37.53 -20.92
CA ALA A 163 0.90 -38.14 -21.74
C ALA A 163 1.21 -38.14 -23.25
N ASP A 164 2.30 -37.50 -23.69
CA ASP A 164 2.59 -37.19 -25.09
C ASP A 164 1.37 -36.60 -25.84
N ALA A 165 0.65 -35.67 -25.20
CA ALA A 165 -0.63 -35.15 -25.69
C ALA A 165 -0.46 -33.95 -26.63
N GLN A 166 -0.90 -34.08 -27.89
CA GLN A 166 -0.89 -32.99 -28.87
C GLN A 166 -1.93 -31.91 -28.54
N VAL A 167 -3.00 -32.28 -27.82
CA VAL A 167 -4.11 -31.39 -27.47
C VAL A 167 -4.25 -31.28 -25.96
N ILE A 168 -4.42 -30.07 -25.43
CA ILE A 168 -4.76 -29.80 -24.02
C ILE A 168 -6.16 -29.21 -23.96
N LEU A 169 -7.06 -29.86 -23.22
CA LEU A 169 -8.44 -29.42 -23.03
C LEU A 169 -8.63 -28.89 -21.61
N LEU A 170 -8.81 -27.57 -21.50
CA LEU A 170 -8.99 -26.83 -20.25
C LEU A 170 -10.47 -26.72 -19.89
N ILE A 171 -10.83 -27.18 -18.69
CA ILE A 171 -12.20 -27.25 -18.20
C ILE A 171 -12.27 -26.78 -16.74
N GLU A 172 -13.39 -26.18 -16.34
CA GLU A 172 -13.62 -25.69 -14.97
C GLU A 172 -12.44 -24.80 -14.52
N ASP A 173 -11.81 -25.10 -13.38
CA ASP A 173 -10.72 -24.30 -12.81
C ASP A 173 -9.51 -24.16 -13.75
N ALA A 174 -9.30 -25.12 -14.67
CA ALA A 174 -8.19 -25.07 -15.62
C ALA A 174 -8.39 -24.01 -16.71
N GLN A 175 -9.62 -23.50 -16.91
CA GLN A 175 -9.89 -22.43 -17.85
C GLN A 175 -9.14 -21.14 -17.50
N ALA A 176 -8.71 -20.95 -16.25
CA ALA A 176 -7.86 -19.82 -15.88
C ALA A 176 -6.55 -19.75 -16.70
N LEU A 177 -6.07 -20.88 -17.23
CA LEU A 177 -4.88 -20.93 -18.09
C LEU A 177 -5.13 -20.48 -19.53
N SER A 178 -6.38 -20.32 -19.97
CA SER A 178 -6.70 -19.96 -21.36
C SER A 178 -6.27 -18.55 -21.72
N GLY A 179 -6.07 -17.67 -20.74
CA GLY A 179 -5.59 -16.29 -20.93
C GLY A 179 -4.14 -16.05 -20.49
N VAL A 180 -3.39 -17.11 -20.18
CA VAL A 180 -2.00 -16.98 -19.68
C VAL A 180 -1.03 -17.13 -20.84
N ASP A 181 -0.53 -16.01 -21.34
CA ASP A 181 0.36 -15.98 -22.52
C ASP A 181 1.58 -16.89 -22.39
N THR A 182 2.25 -16.89 -21.24
CA THR A 182 3.47 -17.69 -21.03
C THR A 182 3.20 -19.19 -21.05
N PHE A 183 2.00 -19.61 -20.61
CA PHE A 183 1.56 -21.00 -20.72
C PHE A 183 1.26 -21.37 -22.18
N LEU A 184 0.53 -20.52 -22.91
CA LEU A 184 0.19 -20.73 -24.31
C LEU A 184 1.44 -20.74 -25.21
N ALA A 185 2.39 -19.83 -24.98
CA ALA A 185 3.65 -19.75 -25.72
C ALA A 185 4.49 -21.02 -25.54
N ARG A 186 4.60 -21.53 -24.30
CA ARG A 186 5.29 -22.79 -23.99
C ARG A 186 4.58 -24.00 -24.59
N ALA A 187 3.25 -24.04 -24.54
CA ALA A 187 2.47 -25.11 -25.15
C ALA A 187 2.69 -25.15 -26.67
N ALA A 188 2.62 -23.99 -27.33
CA ALA A 188 2.87 -23.85 -28.76
C ALA A 188 4.30 -24.22 -29.15
N ALA A 189 5.30 -23.81 -28.37
CA ALA A 189 6.71 -24.18 -28.59
C ALA A 189 6.96 -25.68 -28.44
N ALA A 190 6.19 -26.36 -27.56
CA ALA A 190 6.17 -27.80 -27.43
C ALA A 190 5.30 -28.52 -28.49
N GLY A 191 4.76 -27.78 -29.47
CA GLY A 191 3.92 -28.34 -30.53
C GLY A 191 2.51 -28.76 -30.08
N ARG A 192 2.00 -28.21 -28.97
CA ARG A 192 0.70 -28.58 -28.37
C ARG A 192 -0.34 -27.49 -28.59
N ARG A 193 -1.55 -27.85 -28.99
CA ARG A 193 -2.70 -26.91 -29.09
C ARG A 193 -3.54 -26.93 -27.82
N VAL A 194 -3.89 -25.75 -27.32
CA VAL A 194 -4.70 -25.57 -26.11
C VAL A 194 -6.10 -25.14 -26.49
N PHE A 195 -7.12 -25.79 -25.93
CA PHE A 195 -8.51 -25.40 -26.12
C PHE A 195 -9.21 -25.21 -24.78
N THR A 196 -10.09 -24.22 -24.71
CA THR A 196 -10.98 -23.99 -23.56
C THR A 196 -12.43 -24.32 -23.93
N GLN A 197 -13.18 -24.82 -22.96
CA GLN A 197 -14.57 -25.24 -23.19
C GLN A 197 -15.53 -24.05 -23.33
N LEU A 198 -16.42 -24.11 -24.33
CA LEU A 198 -17.52 -23.17 -24.49
C LEU A 198 -18.76 -23.66 -23.70
N GLY A 199 -19.10 -23.00 -22.59
CA GLY A 199 -20.23 -23.37 -21.72
C GLY A 199 -20.04 -24.69 -20.96
N ASP A 200 -21.11 -25.21 -20.34
CA ASP A 200 -21.02 -26.30 -19.36
C ASP A 200 -21.00 -27.73 -19.95
N SER A 201 -21.11 -27.86 -21.28
CA SER A 201 -21.13 -29.16 -21.98
C SER A 201 -20.02 -29.26 -23.03
N PRO A 202 -19.26 -30.38 -23.09
CA PRO A 202 -18.20 -30.56 -24.10
C PRO A 202 -18.73 -30.64 -25.54
N GLN A 203 -20.06 -30.69 -25.71
CA GLN A 203 -20.76 -30.72 -27.01
C GLN A 203 -21.04 -29.33 -27.58
N LEU A 204 -20.98 -28.27 -26.76
CA LEU A 204 -21.32 -26.90 -27.18
C LEU A 204 -20.23 -26.25 -28.04
N GLY A 205 -18.96 -26.66 -27.87
CA GLY A 205 -17.83 -26.20 -28.68
C GLY A 205 -16.58 -25.96 -27.85
N TRP A 206 -15.46 -25.79 -28.56
CA TRP A 206 -14.14 -25.54 -27.99
C TRP A 206 -13.51 -24.34 -28.67
N VAL A 207 -12.88 -23.46 -27.90
CA VAL A 207 -12.20 -22.28 -28.43
C VAL A 207 -10.69 -22.53 -28.36
N LEU A 208 -10.01 -22.37 -29.49
CA LEU A 208 -8.55 -22.47 -29.56
C LEU A 208 -7.94 -21.27 -28.84
N CYS A 209 -7.08 -21.52 -27.86
CA CYS A 209 -6.38 -20.47 -27.14
C CYS A 209 -5.04 -20.20 -27.83
N THR A 210 -4.86 -18.99 -28.37
CA THR A 210 -3.63 -18.55 -29.05
C THR A 210 -3.00 -17.37 -28.33
N THR A 211 -1.70 -17.19 -28.52
CA THR A 211 -0.96 -16.00 -28.10
C THR A 211 0.01 -15.61 -29.18
N ASP A 212 0.25 -14.31 -29.35
CA ASP A 212 1.27 -13.77 -30.25
C ASP A 212 2.66 -13.77 -29.61
N LYS A 213 2.75 -14.07 -28.30
CA LYS A 213 4.02 -14.08 -27.57
C LYS A 213 4.79 -15.38 -27.82
N THR A 214 6.11 -15.26 -27.92
CA THR A 214 7.02 -16.40 -28.13
C THR A 214 7.56 -16.93 -26.79
N ASP A 215 8.13 -18.13 -26.82
CA ASP A 215 8.74 -18.77 -25.63
C ASP A 215 9.96 -18.00 -25.09
N GLU A 216 10.51 -17.04 -25.85
CA GLU A 216 11.60 -16.17 -25.39
C GLU A 216 11.16 -15.25 -24.24
N VAL A 217 9.87 -14.94 -24.15
CA VAL A 217 9.28 -14.14 -23.05
C VAL A 217 9.11 -15.00 -21.79
N CYS A 218 9.23 -16.32 -21.90
CA CYS A 218 9.03 -17.24 -20.81
C CYS A 218 10.28 -17.31 -19.91
N GLY A 219 10.26 -16.55 -18.80
CA GLY A 219 11.30 -16.63 -17.77
C GLY A 219 11.46 -18.04 -17.17
N ALA A 220 12.58 -18.29 -16.48
CA ALA A 220 12.89 -19.59 -15.89
C ALA A 220 11.82 -20.08 -14.90
N TRP A 221 11.62 -21.40 -14.82
CA TRP A 221 10.71 -22.01 -13.85
C TRP A 221 11.23 -21.84 -12.42
N ARG A 222 10.33 -21.49 -11.49
CA ARG A 222 10.67 -21.27 -10.09
C ARG A 222 9.65 -21.90 -9.16
N THR A 223 10.14 -22.71 -8.22
CA THR A 223 9.30 -23.41 -7.24
C THR A 223 9.11 -22.58 -5.96
N CYS A 224 7.85 -22.41 -5.55
CA CYS A 224 7.49 -21.76 -4.30
C CYS A 224 7.90 -22.62 -3.10
N LYS A 225 8.60 -22.03 -2.12
CA LYS A 225 9.02 -22.76 -0.91
C LYS A 225 7.86 -23.08 0.04
N HIS A 226 6.75 -22.35 -0.04
CA HIS A 226 5.58 -22.52 0.83
C HIS A 226 4.66 -23.63 0.33
N CYS A 227 4.09 -23.48 -0.89
CA CYS A 227 3.15 -24.44 -1.45
C CYS A 227 3.78 -25.52 -2.34
N LYS A 228 5.08 -25.42 -2.67
CA LYS A 228 5.83 -26.35 -3.54
C LYS A 228 5.40 -26.38 -5.01
N LEU A 229 4.47 -25.52 -5.43
CA LEU A 229 4.09 -25.35 -6.83
C LEU A 229 5.16 -24.56 -7.60
N THR A 230 5.27 -24.82 -8.90
CA THR A 230 6.24 -24.18 -9.79
C THR A 230 5.54 -23.22 -10.74
N PHE A 231 6.09 -22.02 -10.90
CA PHE A 231 5.54 -20.93 -11.71
C PHE A 231 6.61 -20.42 -12.64
N ASP A 232 6.21 -19.85 -13.78
CA ASP A 232 7.14 -19.22 -14.70
C ASP A 232 7.62 -17.88 -14.11
N GLY A 233 8.86 -17.52 -14.43
CA GLY A 233 9.48 -16.31 -13.88
C GLY A 233 8.77 -15.02 -14.28
N ALA A 234 8.20 -14.95 -15.48
CA ALA A 234 7.50 -13.77 -15.98
C ALA A 234 6.17 -13.53 -15.23
N SER A 235 5.37 -14.58 -15.00
CA SER A 235 4.17 -14.48 -14.16
C SER A 235 4.50 -14.09 -12.72
N LEU A 236 5.62 -14.61 -12.17
CA LEU A 236 6.06 -14.20 -10.84
C LEU A 236 6.50 -12.74 -10.82
N ALA A 237 7.25 -12.26 -11.81
CA ALA A 237 7.67 -10.87 -11.91
C ALA A 237 6.46 -9.92 -11.99
N ALA A 238 5.46 -10.25 -12.81
CA ALA A 238 4.22 -9.48 -12.92
C ALA A 238 3.43 -9.41 -11.61
N GLY A 239 3.54 -10.44 -10.76
CA GLY A 239 2.95 -10.48 -9.42
C GLY A 239 3.91 -10.04 -8.31
N HIS A 240 4.97 -9.29 -8.61
CA HIS A 240 5.98 -8.83 -7.65
C HIS A 240 6.58 -9.97 -6.79
N TYR A 241 6.77 -11.13 -7.40
CA TYR A 241 7.27 -12.36 -6.77
C TYR A 241 6.43 -12.84 -5.57
N VAL A 242 5.15 -12.48 -5.54
CA VAL A 242 4.15 -13.07 -4.64
C VAL A 242 3.58 -14.31 -5.31
N CYS A 243 3.55 -15.43 -4.57
CA CYS A 243 3.02 -16.68 -5.09
C CYS A 243 1.52 -16.54 -5.41
N PRO A 244 1.09 -16.73 -6.67
CA PRO A 244 -0.33 -16.55 -7.05
C PRO A 244 -1.25 -17.59 -6.42
N SER A 245 -0.71 -18.73 -5.99
CA SER A 245 -1.50 -19.79 -5.36
C SER A 245 -1.67 -19.61 -3.84
N CYS A 246 -0.63 -19.17 -3.13
CA CYS A 246 -0.64 -19.18 -1.66
C CYS A 246 -0.36 -17.82 -1.00
N GLY A 247 -0.13 -16.76 -1.78
CA GLY A 247 0.23 -15.43 -1.26
C GLY A 247 1.54 -15.42 -0.46
N GLY A 248 2.41 -16.41 -0.68
CA GLY A 248 3.72 -16.50 -0.04
C GLY A 248 4.73 -15.63 -0.79
N TYR A 249 5.54 -14.88 -0.05
CA TYR A 249 6.52 -13.94 -0.59
C TYR A 249 7.80 -14.70 -0.96
N LEU A 250 8.12 -14.79 -2.25
CA LEU A 250 9.37 -15.41 -2.68
C LEU A 250 10.52 -14.42 -2.49
N ARG A 251 11.68 -14.90 -2.05
CA ARG A 251 12.88 -14.05 -1.89
C ARG A 251 13.33 -13.55 -3.25
N MET A 252 13.52 -12.26 -3.40
CA MET A 252 13.99 -11.70 -4.66
C MET A 252 15.52 -11.63 -4.65
N THR A 253 16.13 -11.85 -5.81
CA THR A 253 17.53 -11.44 -6.03
C THR A 253 17.62 -9.93 -6.15
N SER A 254 18.83 -9.41 -6.07
CA SER A 254 19.08 -7.98 -6.26
C SER A 254 18.69 -7.47 -7.66
N ASP A 255 18.91 -8.26 -8.72
CA ASP A 255 18.45 -7.91 -10.08
C ASP A 255 16.92 -7.85 -10.15
N GLU A 256 16.24 -8.89 -9.65
CA GLU A 256 14.77 -8.94 -9.59
C GLU A 256 14.21 -7.72 -8.82
N ARG A 257 14.90 -7.26 -7.76
CA ARG A 257 14.49 -6.09 -6.99
C ARG A 257 14.73 -4.77 -7.72
N ILE A 258 15.84 -4.65 -8.44
CA ILE A 258 16.15 -3.48 -9.25
C ILE A 258 15.08 -3.31 -10.34
N ASP A 259 14.78 -4.40 -11.05
CA ASP A 259 13.82 -4.39 -12.16
C ASP A 259 12.37 -4.14 -11.70
N ASP A 260 12.00 -4.65 -10.51
CA ASP A 260 10.67 -4.49 -9.94
C ASP A 260 10.40 -3.08 -9.38
N LEU A 261 11.43 -2.40 -8.87
CA LEU A 261 11.28 -1.17 -8.10
C LEU A 261 11.75 0.08 -8.85
N LEU A 262 12.93 0.02 -9.46
CA LEU A 262 13.60 1.20 -10.02
C LEU A 262 13.10 1.48 -11.43
N ASP A 263 13.20 2.75 -11.80
CA ASP A 263 12.91 3.19 -13.15
C ASP A 263 13.91 2.52 -14.12
N ALA A 264 13.38 2.01 -15.24
CA ALA A 264 14.16 1.25 -16.20
C ALA A 264 15.41 2.00 -16.67
N GLY A 265 16.58 1.35 -16.61
CA GLY A 265 17.85 1.91 -17.04
C GLY A 265 18.46 2.97 -16.12
N THR A 266 17.89 3.24 -14.94
CA THR A 266 18.40 4.27 -14.02
C THR A 266 19.40 3.75 -12.99
N PHE A 267 19.45 2.43 -12.76
CA PHE A 267 20.36 1.85 -11.77
C PHE A 267 21.82 1.95 -12.22
N GLN A 268 22.64 2.63 -11.42
CA GLN A 268 24.08 2.68 -11.58
C GLN A 268 24.74 2.12 -10.33
N GLU A 269 25.38 0.96 -10.48
CA GLU A 269 26.09 0.30 -9.40
C GLU A 269 27.35 1.09 -9.00
N TRP A 270 27.57 1.21 -7.70
CA TRP A 270 28.72 1.85 -7.07
C TRP A 270 29.55 0.83 -6.33
N ASP A 271 30.87 1.05 -6.29
CA ASP A 271 31.83 0.21 -5.57
C ASP A 271 31.61 -1.30 -5.82
N ARG A 272 31.33 -1.66 -7.09
CA ARG A 272 30.97 -3.05 -7.48
C ARG A 272 32.00 -4.05 -6.96
N VAL A 273 33.29 -3.74 -7.16
CA VAL A 273 34.41 -4.55 -6.68
C VAL A 273 35.13 -3.79 -5.57
N ILE A 274 35.20 -4.40 -4.40
CA ILE A 274 36.06 -3.98 -3.29
C ILE A 274 36.97 -5.17 -2.98
N GLU A 275 38.23 -4.89 -2.68
CA GLU A 275 39.20 -5.91 -2.31
C GLU A 275 38.73 -6.68 -1.07
N GLN A 276 38.62 -8.01 -1.22
CA GLN A 276 38.25 -8.89 -0.12
C GLN A 276 39.46 -9.11 0.78
N THR A 277 39.22 -9.07 2.09
CA THR A 277 40.22 -9.44 3.09
C THR A 277 39.79 -10.72 3.82
N ASP A 278 40.77 -11.53 4.23
CA ASP A 278 40.57 -12.65 5.16
C ASP A 278 41.31 -12.33 6.46
N PRO A 279 40.68 -11.57 7.38
CA PRO A 279 41.36 -11.07 8.57
C PRO A 279 41.74 -12.19 9.55
N LEU A 280 41.15 -13.38 9.43
CA LEU A 280 41.39 -14.51 10.34
C LEU A 280 42.23 -15.62 9.71
N GLY A 281 42.49 -15.57 8.40
CA GLY A 281 43.07 -16.71 7.67
C GLY A 281 42.18 -17.94 7.77
N PHE A 282 40.85 -17.77 7.65
CA PHE A 282 39.90 -18.84 7.92
C PHE A 282 40.01 -19.96 6.86
N PRO A 283 40.18 -21.24 7.26
CA PRO A 283 40.44 -22.33 6.31
C PRO A 283 39.37 -22.47 5.20
N GLY A 284 39.81 -22.36 3.94
CA GLY A 284 38.96 -22.49 2.75
C GLY A 284 37.91 -21.39 2.60
N TYR A 285 38.09 -20.24 3.25
CA TYR A 285 37.12 -19.14 3.16
C TYR A 285 37.13 -18.46 1.78
N LEU A 286 38.31 -18.15 1.25
CA LEU A 286 38.47 -17.54 -0.07
C LEU A 286 37.91 -18.43 -1.19
N ASP A 287 38.18 -19.73 -1.16
CA ASP A 287 37.62 -20.69 -2.13
C ASP A 287 36.08 -20.72 -2.09
N LYS A 288 35.48 -20.62 -0.89
CA LYS A 288 34.02 -20.56 -0.74
C LYS A 288 33.46 -19.25 -1.27
N LEU A 289 34.16 -18.12 -1.09
CA LEU A 289 33.78 -16.83 -1.67
C LEU A 289 33.79 -16.91 -3.19
N GLU A 290 34.86 -17.43 -3.80
CA GLU A 290 34.95 -17.61 -5.25
C GLU A 290 33.85 -18.53 -5.78
N ALA A 291 33.56 -19.63 -5.08
CA ALA A 291 32.46 -20.53 -5.44
C ALA A 291 31.09 -19.82 -5.36
N GLN A 292 30.87 -18.94 -4.37
CA GLN A 292 29.64 -18.14 -4.32
C GLN A 292 29.57 -17.11 -5.45
N ARG A 293 30.67 -16.39 -5.73
CA ARG A 293 30.74 -15.45 -6.86
C ARG A 293 30.44 -16.13 -8.19
N GLY A 294 31.02 -17.30 -8.43
CA GLY A 294 30.75 -18.09 -9.63
C GLY A 294 29.31 -18.59 -9.74
N LYS A 295 28.65 -18.84 -8.60
CA LYS A 295 27.25 -19.30 -8.55
C LYS A 295 26.24 -18.18 -8.75
N THR A 296 26.47 -17.02 -8.13
CA THR A 296 25.51 -15.90 -8.14
C THR A 296 25.79 -14.87 -9.23
N GLY A 297 27.02 -14.81 -9.75
CA GLY A 297 27.48 -13.73 -10.63
C GLY A 297 27.71 -12.39 -9.91
N LEU A 298 27.66 -12.39 -8.57
CA LEU A 298 27.76 -11.19 -7.74
C LEU A 298 29.06 -11.17 -6.94
N GLU A 299 29.61 -9.99 -6.70
CA GLU A 299 30.88 -9.81 -6.00
C GLU A 299 30.78 -10.05 -4.49
N GLU A 300 29.64 -9.71 -3.89
CA GLU A 300 29.39 -9.74 -2.46
C GLU A 300 27.88 -9.75 -2.13
N GLY A 301 27.52 -10.01 -0.88
CA GLY A 301 26.14 -10.07 -0.34
C GLY A 301 25.39 -8.74 -0.23
N VAL A 302 25.87 -7.67 -0.87
CA VAL A 302 25.14 -6.41 -1.03
C VAL A 302 25.55 -5.73 -2.34
N ARG A 303 24.56 -5.20 -3.05
CA ARG A 303 24.77 -4.27 -4.16
C ARG A 303 24.34 -2.88 -3.73
N THR A 304 25.15 -1.90 -4.09
CA THR A 304 24.96 -0.50 -3.72
C THR A 304 25.06 0.36 -4.96
N GLY A 305 24.29 1.43 -5.05
CA GLY A 305 24.31 2.30 -6.22
C GLY A 305 23.35 3.47 -6.09
N GLN A 306 23.06 4.11 -7.21
CA GLN A 306 21.95 5.04 -7.33
C GLN A 306 20.90 4.51 -8.31
N GLY A 307 19.67 4.95 -8.15
CA GLY A 307 18.56 4.71 -9.07
C GLY A 307 17.52 5.81 -8.96
N SER A 308 16.46 5.71 -9.74
CA SER A 308 15.29 6.58 -9.59
C SER A 308 14.04 5.75 -9.32
N ILE A 309 13.14 6.28 -8.49
CA ILE A 309 11.80 5.75 -8.28
C ILE A 309 10.83 6.85 -8.66
N ALA A 310 10.03 6.60 -9.70
CA ALA A 310 9.06 7.56 -10.23
C ALA A 310 9.71 8.92 -10.55
N GLY A 311 10.92 8.91 -11.13
CA GLY A 311 11.73 10.08 -11.47
C GLY A 311 12.53 10.69 -10.31
N LEU A 312 12.36 10.21 -9.08
CA LEU A 312 13.04 10.73 -7.90
C LEU A 312 14.33 9.95 -7.63
N LYS A 313 15.48 10.63 -7.66
CA LYS A 313 16.78 10.00 -7.42
C LYS A 313 16.96 9.58 -5.96
N CYS A 314 17.49 8.39 -5.76
CA CYS A 314 17.87 7.88 -4.46
C CYS A 314 19.14 7.02 -4.55
N ALA A 315 19.92 7.01 -3.48
CA ALA A 315 20.94 6.00 -3.26
C ALA A 315 20.26 4.74 -2.73
N ILE A 316 20.63 3.58 -3.27
CA ILE A 316 19.99 2.31 -2.95
C ILE A 316 21.01 1.22 -2.60
N GLY A 317 20.73 0.48 -1.53
CA GLY A 317 21.44 -0.74 -1.15
C GLY A 317 20.48 -1.93 -1.17
N ILE A 318 20.87 -3.04 -1.79
CA ILE A 318 20.06 -4.26 -1.85
C ILE A 318 20.92 -5.43 -1.39
N MET A 319 20.59 -5.95 -0.21
CA MET A 319 21.26 -7.11 0.34
C MET A 319 20.84 -8.39 -0.39
N GLU A 320 21.80 -9.27 -0.62
CA GLU A 320 21.62 -10.47 -1.43
C GLU A 320 21.56 -11.73 -0.57
N SER A 321 20.36 -12.26 -0.38
CA SER A 321 20.16 -13.48 0.40
C SER A 321 20.74 -14.74 -0.28
N THR A 322 21.01 -14.72 -1.59
CA THR A 322 21.65 -15.85 -2.29
C THR A 322 23.16 -15.94 -2.05
N PHE A 323 23.81 -14.87 -1.58
CA PHE A 323 25.24 -14.82 -1.32
C PHE A 323 25.51 -14.86 0.20
N PHE A 324 25.89 -16.03 0.72
CA PHE A 324 26.05 -16.27 2.18
C PHE A 324 24.89 -15.74 3.03
N MET A 325 23.64 -15.86 2.55
CA MET A 325 22.45 -15.33 3.23
C MET A 325 22.57 -13.84 3.55
N GLY A 326 23.24 -13.03 2.72
CA GLY A 326 23.46 -11.61 2.97
C GLY A 326 24.23 -11.34 4.27
N SER A 327 25.03 -12.29 4.75
CA SER A 327 25.79 -12.11 6.00
C SER A 327 26.75 -10.92 5.87
N MET A 328 26.80 -10.08 6.91
CA MET A 328 27.61 -8.87 6.90
C MET A 328 29.07 -9.21 7.21
N GLY A 329 29.94 -9.15 6.19
CA GLY A 329 31.41 -9.14 6.35
C GLY A 329 31.98 -7.72 6.26
N SER A 330 33.31 -7.60 6.30
CA SER A 330 34.05 -6.34 6.14
C SER A 330 33.68 -5.60 4.86
N VAL A 331 33.55 -6.33 3.73
CA VAL A 331 33.20 -5.73 2.44
C VAL A 331 31.75 -5.24 2.41
N VAL A 332 30.80 -5.99 2.97
CA VAL A 332 29.40 -5.54 3.10
C VAL A 332 29.35 -4.24 3.92
N GLY A 333 30.03 -4.22 5.07
CA GLY A 333 30.12 -3.03 5.92
C GLY A 333 30.76 -1.83 5.22
N GLU A 334 31.83 -2.04 4.46
CA GLU A 334 32.48 -1.00 3.65
C GLU A 334 31.54 -0.46 2.56
N LYS A 335 30.88 -1.34 1.78
CA LYS A 335 29.95 -0.92 0.73
C LYS A 335 28.79 -0.09 1.27
N VAL A 336 28.18 -0.52 2.37
CA VAL A 336 27.10 0.24 3.03
C VAL A 336 27.61 1.57 3.56
N THR A 337 28.81 1.60 4.14
CA THR A 337 29.44 2.84 4.62
C THR A 337 29.65 3.83 3.46
N ARG A 338 30.24 3.39 2.35
CA ARG A 338 30.47 4.22 1.16
C ARG A 338 29.17 4.69 0.51
N LEU A 339 28.12 3.86 0.51
CA LEU A 339 26.79 4.24 0.06
C LEU A 339 26.30 5.48 0.82
N PHE A 340 26.36 5.48 2.15
CA PHE A 340 25.96 6.63 2.97
C PHE A 340 26.87 7.85 2.77
N GLU A 341 28.19 7.65 2.74
CA GLU A 341 29.14 8.77 2.54
C GLU A 341 28.92 9.46 1.19
N ARG A 342 28.78 8.67 0.12
CA ARG A 342 28.53 9.19 -1.22
C ARG A 342 27.14 9.78 -1.36
N ALA A 343 26.10 9.13 -0.83
CA ALA A 343 24.75 9.68 -0.83
C ALA A 343 24.69 11.02 -0.08
N THR A 344 25.43 11.15 1.02
CA THR A 344 25.54 12.42 1.76
C THR A 344 26.23 13.50 0.91
N ALA A 345 27.32 13.15 0.23
CA ALA A 345 28.02 14.09 -0.65
C ALA A 345 27.15 14.54 -1.85
N GLU A 346 26.39 13.60 -2.43
CA GLU A 346 25.49 13.84 -3.57
C GLU A 346 24.09 14.34 -3.15
N HIS A 347 23.84 14.54 -1.85
CA HIS A 347 22.55 14.96 -1.28
C HIS A 347 21.37 14.05 -1.68
N LEU A 348 21.61 12.74 -1.72
CA LEU A 348 20.61 11.74 -2.08
C LEU A 348 20.00 11.09 -0.84
N PRO A 349 18.68 10.85 -0.83
CA PRO A 349 18.05 10.00 0.17
C PRO A 349 18.54 8.55 0.01
N VAL A 350 18.65 7.80 1.12
CA VAL A 350 19.12 6.40 1.11
C VAL A 350 17.97 5.44 1.36
N ILE A 351 17.89 4.39 0.56
CA ILE A 351 16.97 3.25 0.76
C ILE A 351 17.80 1.97 0.83
N ILE A 352 17.64 1.16 1.88
CA ILE A 352 18.30 -0.15 1.95
C ILE A 352 17.29 -1.27 2.14
N PHE A 353 17.30 -2.23 1.21
CA PHE A 353 16.61 -3.50 1.33
C PHE A 353 17.47 -4.47 2.10
N THR A 354 17.07 -4.79 3.33
CA THR A 354 17.87 -5.66 4.20
C THR A 354 17.40 -7.11 4.11
N ALA A 355 18.38 -7.99 3.97
CA ALA A 355 18.22 -9.44 4.01
C ALA A 355 19.53 -10.01 4.55
N SER A 356 19.52 -10.58 5.76
CA SER A 356 20.72 -11.12 6.37
C SER A 356 20.45 -12.25 7.36
N GLY A 357 21.27 -13.30 7.29
CA GLY A 357 21.42 -14.30 8.35
C GLY A 357 22.25 -13.83 9.55
N GLY A 358 22.85 -12.63 9.50
CA GLY A 358 23.62 -12.02 10.59
C GLY A 358 25.07 -11.71 10.24
N ALA A 359 25.94 -11.74 11.25
CA ALA A 359 27.37 -11.47 11.10
C ALA A 359 28.07 -12.60 10.32
N ARG A 360 29.06 -12.25 9.49
CA ARG A 360 29.90 -13.22 8.80
C ARG A 360 30.96 -13.78 9.74
N MET A 361 30.66 -14.93 10.33
CA MET A 361 31.50 -15.56 11.36
C MET A 361 32.93 -15.87 10.89
N GLN A 362 33.14 -16.08 9.59
CA GLN A 362 34.45 -16.30 8.98
C GLN A 362 35.40 -15.11 9.16
N GLU A 363 34.87 -13.91 9.39
CA GLU A 363 35.64 -12.68 9.64
C GLU A 363 35.64 -12.26 11.12
N GLY A 364 34.94 -12.99 11.99
CA GLY A 364 34.90 -12.79 13.45
C GLY A 364 34.62 -11.36 13.90
N LEU A 365 35.49 -10.79 14.73
CA LEU A 365 35.30 -9.45 15.30
C LEU A 365 35.30 -8.35 14.23
N VAL A 366 35.96 -8.54 13.09
CA VAL A 366 35.94 -7.54 12.01
C VAL A 366 34.54 -7.39 11.44
N SER A 367 33.80 -8.49 11.31
CA SER A 367 32.37 -8.47 10.94
C SER A 367 31.53 -7.73 11.98
N LEU A 368 31.78 -7.96 13.27
CA LEU A 368 31.08 -7.24 14.36
C LEU A 368 31.33 -5.73 14.30
N MET A 369 32.56 -5.30 14.03
CA MET A 369 32.90 -3.86 13.95
C MET A 369 32.20 -3.12 12.81
N GLN A 370 31.69 -3.83 11.80
CA GLN A 370 30.93 -3.19 10.72
C GLN A 370 29.59 -2.60 11.20
N MET A 371 29.02 -3.12 12.29
CA MET A 371 27.82 -2.55 12.91
C MET A 371 28.08 -1.10 13.32
N ALA A 372 29.11 -0.88 14.15
CA ALA A 372 29.47 0.46 14.60
C ALA A 372 29.87 1.38 13.44
N LYS A 373 30.60 0.84 12.46
CA LYS A 373 31.04 1.60 11.28
C LYS A 373 29.87 2.14 10.46
N THR A 374 28.88 1.30 10.16
CA THR A 374 27.70 1.70 9.38
C THR A 374 26.84 2.69 10.15
N SER A 375 26.60 2.48 11.45
CA SER A 375 25.87 3.44 12.29
C SER A 375 26.55 4.81 12.36
N CYS A 376 27.89 4.87 12.40
CA CYS A 376 28.62 6.15 12.31
C CYS A 376 28.38 6.90 10.99
N ALA A 377 28.25 6.18 9.87
CA ALA A 377 27.95 6.80 8.58
C ALA A 377 26.50 7.28 8.50
N ILE A 378 25.56 6.52 9.06
CA ILE A 378 24.14 6.87 9.17
C ILE A 378 23.97 8.14 9.99
N GLU A 379 24.66 8.28 11.12
CA GLU A 379 24.58 9.49 11.94
C GLU A 379 25.04 10.74 11.18
N ARG A 380 26.10 10.62 10.37
CA ARG A 380 26.57 11.73 9.50
C ARG A 380 25.54 12.08 8.43
N HIS A 381 24.89 11.07 7.85
CA HIS A 381 23.81 11.27 6.88
C HIS A 381 22.60 11.97 7.52
N ALA A 382 22.25 11.56 8.73
CA ALA A 382 21.17 12.16 9.52
C ALA A 382 21.46 13.62 9.89
N ALA A 383 22.71 13.93 10.26
CA ALA A 383 23.16 15.30 10.53
C ALA A 383 23.11 16.21 9.29
N ALA A 384 23.14 15.63 8.09
CA ALA A 384 22.92 16.36 6.83
C ALA A 384 21.42 16.54 6.48
N HIS A 385 20.50 16.15 7.37
CA HIS A 385 19.05 16.22 7.17
C HIS A 385 18.52 15.38 5.99
N LEU A 386 19.25 14.34 5.58
CA LEU A 386 18.85 13.44 4.51
C LEU A 386 18.15 12.19 5.07
N PRO A 387 17.08 11.70 4.42
CA PRO A 387 16.30 10.60 4.96
C PRO A 387 16.93 9.25 4.63
N TYR A 388 16.91 8.37 5.63
CA TYR A 388 17.24 6.95 5.46
C TYR A 388 16.00 6.07 5.68
N ILE A 389 15.61 5.32 4.64
CA ILE A 389 14.51 4.34 4.70
C ILE A 389 15.09 2.92 4.67
N SER A 390 14.78 2.14 5.70
CA SER A 390 15.08 0.71 5.76
C SER A 390 13.87 -0.09 5.30
N VAL A 391 14.07 -1.04 4.38
CA VAL A 391 13.03 -1.97 3.92
C VAL A 391 13.45 -3.39 4.27
N ILE A 392 12.83 -3.95 5.31
CA ILE A 392 13.20 -5.24 5.87
C ILE A 392 12.53 -6.37 5.10
N THR A 393 13.33 -7.33 4.62
CA THR A 393 12.88 -8.49 3.85
C THR A 393 13.27 -9.81 4.52
N ASP A 394 12.66 -10.92 4.07
CA ASP A 394 12.89 -12.24 4.65
C ASP A 394 14.25 -12.88 4.26
N PRO A 395 15.08 -13.29 5.23
CA PRO A 395 15.08 -12.95 6.66
C PRO A 395 16.05 -11.80 6.93
N THR A 396 15.83 -11.03 8.00
CA THR A 396 16.81 -10.09 8.54
C THR A 396 17.01 -10.39 10.02
N THR A 397 18.21 -10.86 10.37
CA THR A 397 18.55 -11.23 11.76
C THR A 397 19.96 -10.81 12.18
N GLY A 398 20.27 -10.89 13.48
CA GLY A 398 21.64 -10.75 13.99
C GLY A 398 22.19 -9.33 13.95
N GLY A 399 23.48 -9.21 13.60
CA GLY A 399 24.18 -7.92 13.60
C GLY A 399 23.55 -6.87 12.66
N VAL A 400 22.90 -7.30 11.57
CA VAL A 400 22.22 -6.39 10.65
C VAL A 400 20.96 -5.80 11.27
N THR A 401 20.14 -6.61 11.96
CA THR A 401 18.99 -6.10 12.74
C THR A 401 19.43 -5.18 13.88
N ALA A 402 20.60 -5.44 14.48
CA ALA A 402 21.13 -4.62 15.57
C ALA A 402 22.01 -3.44 15.08
N SER A 403 21.85 -3.04 13.82
CA SER A 403 22.55 -1.88 13.22
C SER A 403 21.67 -1.27 12.12
N PHE A 404 22.21 -1.08 10.91
CA PHE A 404 21.59 -0.28 9.87
C PHE A 404 20.17 -0.69 9.49
N ALA A 405 19.72 -1.93 9.70
CA ALA A 405 18.33 -2.31 9.42
C ALA A 405 17.30 -1.61 10.33
N MET A 406 17.68 -1.27 11.57
CA MET A 406 16.83 -0.60 12.56
C MET A 406 17.21 0.86 12.82
N ASP A 407 18.32 1.34 12.25
CA ASP A 407 18.77 2.74 12.35
C ASP A 407 18.07 3.68 11.34
N GLY A 408 17.03 3.19 10.63
CA GLY A 408 16.27 3.97 9.65
C GLY A 408 15.42 5.08 10.27
N ASP A 409 15.26 6.20 9.56
CA ASP A 409 14.26 7.21 9.92
C ASP A 409 12.85 6.67 9.75
N ILE A 410 12.64 5.84 8.73
CA ILE A 410 11.43 5.07 8.47
C ILE A 410 11.83 3.61 8.24
N ILE A 411 11.19 2.68 8.95
CA ILE A 411 11.46 1.25 8.88
C ILE A 411 10.21 0.55 8.33
N LEU A 412 10.27 0.17 7.06
CA LEU A 412 9.24 -0.61 6.38
C LEU A 412 9.61 -2.09 6.43
N ALA A 413 8.61 -2.97 6.38
CA ALA A 413 8.83 -4.41 6.21
C ALA A 413 7.90 -5.00 5.16
N GLU A 414 8.38 -6.02 4.46
CA GLU A 414 7.49 -6.88 3.67
C GLU A 414 6.63 -7.77 4.59
N PRO A 415 5.38 -8.09 4.21
CA PRO A 415 4.55 -9.00 4.97
C PRO A 415 5.25 -10.33 5.26
N LYS A 416 5.04 -10.85 6.47
CA LYS A 416 5.58 -12.14 6.94
C LYS A 416 7.12 -12.23 6.93
N ALA A 417 7.85 -11.12 6.74
CA ALA A 417 9.31 -11.13 6.81
C ALA A 417 9.78 -11.56 8.21
N LEU A 418 10.82 -12.41 8.27
CA LEU A 418 11.42 -12.80 9.55
C LEU A 418 12.40 -11.70 10.02
N ILE A 419 12.11 -11.08 11.15
CA ILE A 419 12.85 -9.99 11.78
C ILE A 419 13.22 -10.39 13.21
N GLY A 420 14.51 -10.47 13.53
CA GLY A 420 14.87 -10.80 14.91
C GLY A 420 16.35 -10.73 15.26
N PHE A 421 16.64 -10.35 16.50
CA PHE A 421 18.00 -10.27 17.01
C PHE A 421 18.77 -11.60 16.93
N ALA A 422 18.13 -12.71 17.29
CA ALA A 422 18.69 -14.05 17.17
C ALA A 422 17.72 -14.96 16.40
N GLY A 423 18.25 -15.91 15.62
CA GLY A 423 17.39 -16.85 14.90
C GLY A 423 16.56 -17.71 15.85
N GLN A 424 15.30 -18.00 15.48
CA GLN A 424 14.37 -18.79 16.29
C GLN A 424 14.95 -20.10 16.84
N ARG A 425 15.80 -20.78 16.05
CA ARG A 425 16.47 -22.02 16.47
C ARG A 425 17.37 -21.79 17.68
N VAL A 426 18.22 -20.76 17.62
CA VAL A 426 19.14 -20.40 18.70
C VAL A 426 18.38 -20.08 19.99
N ILE A 427 17.24 -19.38 19.86
CA ILE A 427 16.41 -19.01 21.00
C ILE A 427 15.77 -20.24 21.64
N ARG A 428 15.19 -21.16 20.83
CA ARG A 428 14.61 -22.41 21.34
C ARG A 428 15.64 -23.28 22.03
N ASP A 429 16.83 -23.38 21.46
CA ASP A 429 17.93 -24.17 22.03
C ASP A 429 18.42 -23.59 23.36
N THR A 430 18.38 -22.26 23.51
CA THR A 430 18.86 -21.55 24.70
C THR A 430 17.80 -21.49 25.82
N ILE A 431 16.59 -21.04 25.49
CA ILE A 431 15.52 -20.77 26.47
C ILE A 431 14.69 -22.03 26.77
N ARG A 432 14.71 -23.03 25.88
CA ARG A 432 13.93 -24.28 25.98
C ARG A 432 12.42 -24.06 26.19
N GLN A 433 11.88 -23.03 25.54
CA GLN A 433 10.45 -22.71 25.53
C GLN A 433 9.92 -22.72 24.09
N GLU A 434 8.63 -23.04 23.94
CA GLU A 434 7.94 -22.84 22.67
C GLU A 434 7.76 -21.34 22.43
N LEU A 435 8.10 -20.91 21.22
CA LEU A 435 7.96 -19.51 20.83
C LEU A 435 6.51 -19.25 20.42
N PRO A 436 5.94 -18.07 20.74
CA PRO A 436 4.60 -17.69 20.32
C PRO A 436 4.40 -17.82 18.81
N GLU A 437 3.16 -18.05 18.39
CA GLU A 437 2.81 -17.96 16.98
C GLU A 437 3.07 -16.54 16.45
N GLY A 438 3.62 -16.42 15.25
CA GLY A 438 4.01 -15.13 14.68
C GLY A 438 5.27 -14.51 15.28
N PHE A 439 5.93 -15.14 16.26
CA PHE A 439 7.16 -14.60 16.84
C PHE A 439 8.21 -14.31 15.76
N GLN A 440 8.77 -13.09 15.79
CA GLN A 440 9.73 -12.55 14.81
C GLN A 440 9.17 -12.34 13.40
N THR A 441 7.86 -12.35 13.16
CA THR A 441 7.33 -11.86 11.88
C THR A 441 7.26 -10.33 11.85
N ALA A 442 7.12 -9.75 10.66
CA ALA A 442 6.88 -8.32 10.48
C ALA A 442 5.64 -7.85 11.26
N GLU A 443 4.57 -8.65 11.31
CA GLU A 443 3.35 -8.36 12.06
C GLU A 443 3.61 -8.28 13.57
N PHE A 444 4.39 -9.23 14.11
CA PHE A 444 4.83 -9.18 15.49
C PHE A 444 5.68 -7.94 15.77
N ALA A 445 6.60 -7.60 14.87
CA ALA A 445 7.44 -6.42 15.02
C ALA A 445 6.61 -5.11 15.00
N LEU A 446 5.59 -5.03 14.16
CA LEU A 446 4.69 -3.87 14.09
C LEU A 446 3.87 -3.72 15.37
N GLU A 447 3.26 -4.81 15.86
CA GLU A 447 2.45 -4.82 17.09
C GLU A 447 3.26 -4.38 18.32
N HIS A 448 4.54 -4.77 18.38
CA HIS A 448 5.47 -4.39 19.45
C HIS A 448 6.22 -3.08 19.14
N GLY A 449 5.77 -2.33 18.13
CA GLY A 449 6.26 -0.99 17.83
C GLY A 449 7.72 -0.90 17.37
N LEU A 450 8.28 -2.00 16.84
CA LEU A 450 9.68 -2.08 16.41
C LEU A 450 9.91 -1.57 14.98
N ILE A 451 8.87 -1.56 14.15
CA ILE A 451 8.88 -1.08 12.76
C ILE A 451 7.75 -0.08 12.53
N ASP A 452 7.86 0.72 11.48
CA ASP A 452 6.91 1.79 11.17
C ASP A 452 5.71 1.32 10.36
N ALA A 453 5.89 0.44 9.37
CA ALA A 453 4.78 -0.05 8.55
C ALA A 453 5.11 -1.37 7.86
N ILE A 454 4.08 -2.14 7.54
CA ILE A 454 4.17 -3.29 6.64
C ILE A 454 3.58 -2.87 5.30
N VAL A 455 4.34 -3.05 4.23
CA VAL A 455 3.96 -2.61 2.89
C VAL A 455 4.02 -3.79 1.92
N GLU A 456 2.90 -4.06 1.24
CA GLU A 456 2.86 -5.09 0.20
C GLU A 456 3.72 -4.68 -1.00
N ARG A 457 4.30 -5.64 -1.72
CA ARG A 457 5.26 -5.34 -2.80
C ARG A 457 4.66 -4.50 -3.92
N GLN A 458 3.40 -4.75 -4.28
CA GLN A 458 2.67 -3.99 -5.29
C GLN A 458 2.55 -2.49 -4.95
N ASP A 459 2.49 -2.16 -3.65
CA ASP A 459 2.32 -0.79 -3.14
C ASP A 459 3.65 -0.16 -2.72
N LEU A 460 4.73 -0.95 -2.67
CA LEU A 460 6.03 -0.53 -2.15
C LEU A 460 6.66 0.57 -3.00
N ARG A 461 6.59 0.44 -4.33
CA ARG A 461 7.11 1.45 -5.25
C ARG A 461 6.39 2.80 -5.08
N ALA A 462 5.07 2.78 -5.00
CA ALA A 462 4.26 3.98 -4.79
C ALA A 462 4.51 4.62 -3.41
N THR A 463 4.58 3.79 -2.36
CA THR A 463 4.85 4.24 -1.00
C THR A 463 6.22 4.92 -0.90
N LEU A 464 7.28 4.30 -1.44
CA LEU A 464 8.62 4.89 -1.46
C LEU A 464 8.65 6.19 -2.27
N ALA A 465 7.98 6.25 -3.43
CA ALA A 465 7.89 7.47 -4.22
C ALA A 465 7.25 8.64 -3.44
N HIS A 466 6.15 8.39 -2.73
CA HIS A 466 5.51 9.41 -1.89
C HIS A 466 6.39 9.85 -0.71
N ILE A 467 7.06 8.91 -0.04
CA ILE A 467 8.01 9.22 1.04
C ILE A 467 9.16 10.09 0.52
N LEU A 468 9.77 9.72 -0.61
CA LEU A 468 10.84 10.49 -1.25
C LEU A 468 10.38 11.90 -1.62
N ALA A 469 9.20 12.02 -2.25
CA ALA A 469 8.64 13.30 -2.65
C ALA A 469 8.38 14.24 -1.46
N MET A 470 7.85 13.71 -0.35
CA MET A 470 7.60 14.50 0.86
C MET A 470 8.90 15.08 1.44
N HIS A 471 9.96 14.27 1.53
CA HIS A 471 11.26 14.74 2.04
C HIS A 471 11.98 15.67 1.05
N LEU A 472 11.85 15.43 -0.25
CA LEU A 472 12.39 16.33 -1.27
C LEU A 472 11.72 17.72 -1.20
N SER A 473 10.39 17.75 -1.02
CA SER A 473 9.65 19.02 -0.95
C SER A 473 10.09 19.91 0.21
N THR A 474 10.46 19.33 1.35
CA THR A 474 10.91 20.12 2.51
C THR A 474 12.39 20.46 2.45
N ALA A 475 13.21 19.65 1.76
CA ALA A 475 14.60 20.00 1.47
C ALA A 475 14.70 21.27 0.60
N CYS A 476 13.90 21.38 -0.47
CA CYS A 476 13.86 22.57 -1.32
C CYS A 476 13.37 23.83 -0.58
N GLN A 477 12.46 23.70 0.40
CA GLN A 477 12.00 24.84 1.19
C GLN A 477 13.06 25.35 2.16
N ALA A 478 13.96 24.48 2.61
CA ALA A 478 14.97 24.79 3.61
C ALA A 478 16.20 25.53 3.06
N THR A 479 16.48 25.45 1.76
CA THR A 479 17.55 26.22 1.11
C THR A 479 17.21 27.71 0.94
N GLY A 480 15.97 28.11 1.29
CA GLY A 480 15.60 29.48 1.61
C GLY A 480 16.13 30.52 0.63
N CYS A 481 15.58 30.59 -0.58
CA CYS A 481 15.80 31.68 -1.54
C CYS A 481 17.27 31.92 -1.97
N ALA A 482 18.22 31.12 -1.52
CA ALA A 482 19.63 31.20 -1.89
C ALA A 482 19.90 30.24 -3.05
N HIS A 483 19.11 30.36 -4.12
CA HIS A 483 19.38 29.67 -5.36
C HIS A 483 20.44 30.44 -6.12
N ASN A 484 21.53 29.78 -6.47
CA ASN A 484 22.52 30.31 -7.37
C ASN A 484 21.99 30.27 -8.81
N ALA A 485 22.50 31.15 -9.67
CA ALA A 485 22.22 31.08 -11.09
C ALA A 485 22.68 29.72 -11.65
N GLY A 486 21.73 28.94 -12.18
CA GLY A 486 21.94 27.57 -12.66
C GLY A 486 21.38 26.48 -11.74
N ASP A 487 20.86 26.81 -10.56
CA ASP A 487 20.21 25.83 -9.68
C ASP A 487 18.88 25.35 -10.29
N HIS A 488 18.57 24.07 -10.09
CA HIS A 488 17.33 23.43 -10.54
C HIS A 488 16.58 22.81 -9.37
N ASP A 489 15.33 23.21 -9.16
CA ASP A 489 14.42 22.57 -8.19
C ASP A 489 13.36 21.73 -8.91
N VAL A 490 13.06 20.57 -8.34
CA VAL A 490 11.97 19.70 -8.80
C VAL A 490 10.71 20.04 -7.99
N LEU A 491 9.65 20.48 -8.67
CA LEU A 491 8.36 20.73 -8.04
C LEU A 491 7.61 19.42 -7.84
N VAL A 492 7.65 18.92 -6.60
CA VAL A 492 6.94 17.72 -6.18
C VAL A 492 5.61 18.08 -5.51
N SER A 493 4.57 17.33 -5.86
CA SER A 493 3.25 17.36 -5.23
C SER A 493 2.66 15.95 -5.24
N TYR A 494 1.65 15.69 -4.41
CA TYR A 494 0.97 14.39 -4.38
C TYR A 494 0.51 13.94 -5.78
N ARG A 495 -0.19 14.82 -6.51
CA ARG A 495 -0.69 14.53 -7.87
C ARG A 495 0.43 14.28 -8.86
N ALA A 496 1.50 15.08 -8.82
CA ALA A 496 2.64 14.87 -9.71
C ALA A 496 3.30 13.49 -9.51
N VAL A 497 3.34 12.99 -8.26
CA VAL A 497 3.82 11.62 -8.01
C VAL A 497 2.86 10.59 -8.60
N CYS A 498 1.55 10.72 -8.38
CA CYS A 498 0.55 9.83 -8.99
C CYS A 498 0.68 9.79 -10.52
N ASP A 499 0.78 10.96 -11.15
CA ASP A 499 0.91 11.06 -12.62
C ASP A 499 2.20 10.38 -13.13
N ASN A 500 3.33 10.49 -12.40
CA ASN A 500 4.59 9.81 -12.74
C ASN A 500 4.52 8.29 -12.49
N LEU A 501 3.76 7.84 -11.48
CA LEU A 501 3.55 6.42 -11.21
C LEU A 501 2.70 5.77 -12.31
N GLU A 502 1.70 6.49 -12.84
CA GLU A 502 0.77 5.98 -13.86
C GLU A 502 1.33 6.06 -15.29
N ASN A 503 1.91 7.20 -15.68
CA ASN A 503 2.23 7.50 -17.08
C ASN A 503 3.71 7.33 -17.44
N GLY A 504 4.58 6.98 -16.48
CA GLY A 504 6.03 6.87 -16.67
C GLY A 504 6.80 8.13 -16.25
N THR A 505 8.13 8.02 -16.29
CA THR A 505 9.06 8.84 -15.49
C THR A 505 9.42 10.19 -16.13
N ALA A 506 9.83 11.14 -15.28
CA ALA A 506 10.42 12.44 -15.63
C ALA A 506 9.44 13.53 -16.11
N THR A 507 8.21 13.53 -15.62
CA THR A 507 7.24 14.61 -15.91
C THR A 507 7.20 15.71 -14.84
N TYR A 508 8.04 15.64 -13.80
CA TYR A 508 8.08 16.71 -12.80
C TYR A 508 8.50 18.04 -13.44
N ASN A 509 7.76 19.09 -13.09
CA ASN A 509 8.14 20.44 -13.46
C ASN A 509 9.44 20.81 -12.75
N THR A 510 10.38 21.38 -13.50
CA THR A 510 11.64 21.88 -12.96
C THR A 510 11.66 23.41 -13.02
N VAL A 511 12.09 24.03 -11.94
CA VAL A 511 12.35 25.46 -11.88
C VAL A 511 13.85 25.66 -12.05
N THR A 512 14.26 26.40 -13.08
CA THR A 512 15.65 26.80 -13.26
C THR A 512 15.80 28.25 -12.78
N TYR A 513 16.62 28.47 -11.77
CA TYR A 513 16.92 29.82 -11.32
C TYR A 513 17.97 30.43 -12.26
N SER A 514 17.55 31.44 -13.02
CA SER A 514 18.46 32.24 -13.85
C SER A 514 18.85 33.51 -13.10
N ASP A 515 19.98 34.11 -13.49
CA ASP A 515 20.50 35.38 -12.95
C ASP A 515 19.56 36.53 -13.35
N LEU A 516 18.35 36.58 -12.77
CA LEU A 516 17.43 37.70 -12.92
C LEU A 516 17.99 38.85 -12.08
N ARG A 517 18.93 39.59 -12.65
CA ARG A 517 19.21 40.95 -12.19
C ARG A 517 18.00 41.79 -12.57
N PRO A 518 17.17 42.28 -11.64
CA PRO A 518 16.21 43.31 -12.01
C PRO A 518 17.02 44.48 -12.55
N GLU A 519 16.80 44.83 -13.83
CA GLU A 519 17.25 46.11 -14.37
C GLU A 519 16.82 47.18 -13.36
N PRO A 520 17.74 48.02 -12.84
CA PRO A 520 17.35 49.07 -11.92
C PRO A 520 16.31 49.94 -12.64
N MET A 521 15.08 49.95 -12.12
CA MET A 521 14.01 50.82 -12.63
C MET A 521 14.59 52.22 -12.83
N SER A 522 14.38 52.77 -14.03
CA SER A 522 14.79 54.13 -14.33
C SER A 522 14.16 55.10 -13.32
N VAL A 523 14.82 56.23 -13.06
CA VAL A 523 14.31 57.26 -12.14
C VAL A 523 12.90 57.70 -12.55
N GLU A 524 12.60 57.65 -13.85
CA GLU A 524 11.29 57.96 -14.43
C GLU A 524 10.24 56.89 -14.10
N GLU A 525 10.56 55.59 -14.22
CA GLU A 525 9.65 54.50 -13.83
C GLU A 525 9.39 54.49 -12.32
N ARG A 526 10.39 54.84 -11.51
CA ARG A 526 10.28 54.93 -10.05
C ARG A 526 9.35 56.06 -9.62
N ALA A 527 9.43 57.20 -10.30
CA ALA A 527 8.54 58.34 -10.09
C ALA A 527 7.09 58.05 -10.52
N VAL A 528 6.89 57.23 -11.57
CA VAL A 528 5.56 56.77 -12.00
C VAL A 528 4.95 55.81 -10.97
N TRP A 529 5.76 54.89 -10.43
CA TRP A 529 5.32 53.94 -9.40
C TRP A 529 4.99 54.61 -8.06
N GLU A 530 5.77 55.60 -7.62
CA GLU A 530 5.45 56.37 -6.41
C GLU A 530 4.19 57.21 -6.58
N LYS A 531 3.98 57.83 -7.75
CA LYS A 531 2.73 58.53 -8.07
C LYS A 531 1.52 57.61 -8.11
N LEU A 532 1.65 56.40 -8.64
CA LEU A 532 0.58 55.39 -8.63
C LEU A 532 0.25 54.92 -7.21
N ARG A 533 1.25 54.83 -6.33
CA ARG A 533 1.09 54.41 -4.94
C ARG A 533 0.42 55.48 -4.07
N GLU A 534 0.66 56.76 -4.34
CA GLU A 534 0.00 57.90 -3.66
C GLU A 534 -1.40 58.20 -4.20
N ALA A 535 -1.73 57.74 -5.41
CA ALA A 535 -3.02 58.00 -6.07
C ALA A 535 -4.12 56.96 -5.76
N ILE A 536 -3.89 56.00 -4.87
CA ILE A 536 -4.91 55.01 -4.44
C ILE A 536 -5.48 55.46 -3.08
N PRO A 537 -6.69 56.05 -3.03
CA PRO A 537 -7.35 56.33 -1.76
C PRO A 537 -7.81 55.01 -1.11
N SER A 538 -7.72 54.95 0.21
CA SER A 538 -8.17 53.85 1.08
C SER A 538 -9.69 53.58 1.08
N SER A 539 -10.42 54.11 0.09
CA SER A 539 -11.88 54.04 -0.05
C SER A 539 -12.37 53.06 -1.14
N LEU A 540 -11.51 52.19 -1.66
CA LEU A 540 -11.86 51.14 -2.63
C LEU A 540 -11.71 49.72 -2.05
N ILE A 541 -11.97 49.56 -0.75
CA ILE A 541 -12.19 48.27 -0.10
C ILE A 541 -13.71 48.09 0.06
N PRO A 542 -14.35 47.05 -0.50
CA PRO A 542 -15.80 46.86 -0.45
C PRO A 542 -16.38 46.79 0.97
N GLU A 543 -17.52 47.46 1.13
CA GLU A 543 -18.27 47.78 2.36
C GLU A 543 -19.01 46.57 3.01
N SER A 544 -18.65 45.34 2.69
CA SER A 544 -19.39 44.13 3.13
C SER A 544 -18.87 43.50 4.43
N LEU A 545 -17.94 44.16 5.14
CA LEU A 545 -17.30 43.66 6.36
C LEU A 545 -17.32 44.72 7.47
N ARG A 546 -18.44 44.87 8.19
CA ARG A 546 -18.52 45.10 9.66
C ARG A 546 -19.98 45.23 10.14
N ALA A 547 -20.31 44.47 11.18
CA ALA A 547 -21.63 44.25 11.76
C ALA A 547 -22.10 45.33 12.76
N GLY A 548 -23.41 45.38 13.06
CA GLY A 548 -23.93 46.07 14.24
C GLY A 548 -25.46 46.10 14.41
N ALA A 549 -25.95 45.41 15.45
CA ALA A 549 -27.32 45.20 15.94
C ALA A 549 -28.22 46.44 16.19
N SER A 550 -29.56 46.25 16.18
CA SER A 550 -30.40 46.38 17.39
C SER A 550 -31.89 46.03 17.17
N ARG A 551 -32.44 45.38 18.20
CA ARG A 551 -33.83 44.98 18.47
C ARG A 551 -34.81 46.16 18.57
N ARG A 552 -36.07 45.90 18.19
CA ARG A 552 -37.30 45.99 19.03
C ARG A 552 -38.52 46.28 18.14
N VAL A 553 -39.43 45.31 18.06
CA VAL A 553 -40.90 45.42 18.19
C VAL A 553 -41.35 43.96 18.32
N GLU A 554 -41.40 43.44 19.54
CA GLU A 554 -42.65 43.10 20.23
C GLU A 554 -43.30 41.86 19.61
N ARG A 555 -43.17 40.66 20.19
CA ARG A 555 -43.52 40.33 21.57
C ARG A 555 -44.92 40.83 21.92
N ALA A 556 -45.94 40.27 21.27
CA ALA A 556 -47.22 39.99 21.93
C ALA A 556 -48.11 39.23 20.96
N ILE A 557 -48.44 38.01 21.34
CA ILE A 557 -49.77 37.37 21.35
C ILE A 557 -49.41 35.90 21.62
N ALA A 558 -49.19 35.61 22.91
CA ALA A 558 -50.22 35.07 23.79
C ALA A 558 -50.24 33.53 23.63
N ALA A 559 -49.49 32.81 24.45
CA ALA A 559 -49.78 32.48 25.85
C ALA A 559 -50.74 31.28 26.00
N GLY A 560 -50.24 30.26 26.72
CA GLY A 560 -51.03 29.22 27.39
C GLY A 560 -51.07 27.87 26.67
N THR A 561 -50.96 26.70 27.31
CA THR A 561 -50.91 26.31 28.74
C THR A 561 -50.62 24.79 28.87
N PHE A 562 -49.90 24.38 29.94
CA PHE A 562 -49.88 23.15 30.80
C PHE A 562 -50.80 21.92 30.47
N ASP A 563 -50.54 20.63 30.80
CA ASP A 563 -49.86 19.98 31.96
C ASP A 563 -49.56 18.44 31.79
N ALA A 564 -48.57 17.96 32.56
CA ALA A 564 -48.27 16.68 33.25
C ALA A 564 -48.28 15.28 32.61
N GLU A 565 -47.10 14.65 32.74
CA GLU A 565 -46.79 13.28 33.23
C GLU A 565 -47.92 12.23 33.34
N ALA A 566 -47.79 11.14 32.59
CA ALA A 566 -47.89 9.76 33.11
C ALA A 566 -47.43 8.75 32.04
N GLY A 567 -46.33 8.05 32.31
CA GLY A 567 -45.79 7.04 31.39
C GLY A 567 -46.60 5.74 31.37
N THR A 568 -46.71 5.13 30.19
CA THR A 568 -46.50 3.67 29.96
C THR A 568 -46.68 3.32 28.46
N SER A 569 -45.95 2.29 28.02
CA SER A 569 -45.81 1.75 26.66
C SER A 569 -47.11 1.49 25.88
N LEU A 570 -47.11 1.74 24.57
CA LEU A 570 -47.35 0.76 23.47
C LEU A 570 -47.44 1.44 22.08
N GLU A 571 -47.36 0.61 21.05
CA GLU A 571 -47.03 0.85 19.63
C GLU A 571 -47.92 1.78 18.76
N VAL A 572 -47.36 2.05 17.55
CA VAL A 572 -47.93 2.38 16.23
C VAL A 572 -48.29 3.85 15.90
N GLY A 573 -47.63 4.36 14.85
CA GLY A 573 -48.32 5.04 13.74
C GLY A 573 -48.20 6.56 13.60
N ALA A 574 -47.34 6.97 12.66
CA ALA A 574 -47.48 8.10 11.73
C ALA A 574 -47.64 9.56 12.21
N THR A 575 -46.91 10.41 11.46
CA THR A 575 -47.15 11.82 11.09
C THR A 575 -46.67 12.96 11.99
N SER A 576 -45.65 13.64 11.45
CA SER A 576 -45.17 15.03 11.60
C SER A 576 -46.03 16.03 12.38
N VAL A 577 -45.42 16.80 13.29
CA VAL A 577 -45.40 18.29 13.26
C VAL A 577 -44.18 18.81 14.05
N VAL A 578 -43.51 19.83 13.49
CA VAL A 578 -42.39 20.61 14.04
C VAL A 578 -42.85 21.45 15.24
N ALA A 579 -42.05 21.51 16.32
CA ALA A 579 -42.22 22.48 17.40
C ALA A 579 -40.87 23.00 17.93
N ALA A 580 -40.80 24.32 18.12
CA ALA A 580 -39.62 25.13 18.40
C ALA A 580 -39.17 25.13 19.87
N ALA A 581 -37.87 25.37 20.06
CA ALA A 581 -37.10 25.33 21.30
C ALA A 581 -37.52 26.35 22.38
N SER A 582 -37.29 25.99 23.64
CA SER A 582 -37.54 26.76 24.86
C SER A 582 -36.26 27.45 25.39
N PRO A 583 -36.35 28.42 26.33
CA PRO A 583 -35.26 29.30 26.75
C PRO A 583 -34.19 28.68 27.70
N ASP A 584 -34.34 27.41 28.09
CA ASP A 584 -33.51 26.75 29.12
C ASP A 584 -32.15 26.25 28.59
N GLU A 585 -32.03 26.01 27.28
CA GLU A 585 -30.78 25.52 26.66
C GLU A 585 -29.62 26.53 26.71
N GLN A 586 -29.89 27.78 27.09
CA GLN A 586 -28.89 28.83 27.19
C GLN A 586 -28.12 28.83 28.52
N GLU A 587 -28.56 28.06 29.54
CA GLU A 587 -28.09 28.22 30.93
C GLU A 587 -26.77 27.48 31.25
N ASN A 588 -26.33 26.51 30.43
CA ASN A 588 -25.03 25.85 30.63
C ASN A 588 -24.36 25.38 29.32
N ARG A 589 -23.81 26.34 28.57
CA ARG A 589 -23.08 26.09 27.32
C ARG A 589 -21.99 25.04 27.47
N ALA A 590 -21.23 25.08 28.56
CA ALA A 590 -20.15 24.14 28.82
C ALA A 590 -20.63 22.69 28.93
N TRP A 591 -21.72 22.45 29.67
CA TRP A 591 -22.31 21.11 29.77
C TRP A 591 -22.87 20.61 28.44
N HIS A 592 -23.51 21.48 27.68
CA HIS A 592 -23.98 21.14 26.34
C HIS A 592 -22.82 20.73 25.41
N SER A 593 -21.71 21.49 25.41
CA SER A 593 -20.49 21.11 24.68
C SER A 593 -19.93 19.76 25.17
N VAL A 594 -19.94 19.46 26.47
CA VAL A 594 -19.51 18.15 27.00
C VAL A 594 -20.36 17.02 26.42
N GLN A 595 -21.69 17.18 26.36
CA GLN A 595 -22.59 16.17 25.81
C GLN A 595 -22.33 15.95 24.30
N LEU A 596 -22.12 17.02 23.53
CA LEU A 596 -21.81 16.95 22.10
C LEU A 596 -20.41 16.41 21.79
N ALA A 597 -19.40 16.76 22.59
CA ALA A 597 -18.03 16.24 22.46
C ALA A 597 -17.96 14.74 22.74
N ARG A 598 -18.82 14.22 23.62
CA ARG A 598 -18.91 12.81 23.98
C ARG A 598 -19.85 12.00 23.07
N ASN A 599 -20.45 12.61 22.05
CA ASN A 599 -21.30 11.90 21.12
C ASN A 599 -20.49 10.81 20.40
N VAL A 600 -20.99 9.57 20.43
CA VAL A 600 -20.30 8.40 19.87
C VAL A 600 -20.16 8.44 18.35
N HIS A 601 -20.97 9.26 17.68
CA HIS A 601 -20.96 9.47 16.23
C HIS A 601 -20.14 10.71 15.82
N ARG A 602 -19.52 11.41 16.77
CA ARG A 602 -18.62 12.52 16.46
C ARG A 602 -17.42 11.99 15.64
N PRO A 603 -17.03 12.66 14.53
CA PRO A 603 -15.88 12.25 13.74
C PRO A 603 -14.60 12.23 14.58
N THR A 604 -13.83 11.15 14.46
CA THR A 604 -12.55 10.98 15.15
C THR A 604 -11.39 11.48 14.28
N ALA A 605 -10.17 11.54 14.83
CA ALA A 605 -8.99 12.04 14.13
C ALA A 605 -8.75 11.38 12.76
N LEU A 606 -8.99 10.07 12.64
CA LEU A 606 -8.88 9.34 11.37
C LEU A 606 -9.87 9.82 10.30
N SER A 607 -11.05 10.28 10.68
CA SER A 607 -12.01 10.88 9.72
C SER A 607 -11.38 12.11 9.05
N TYR A 608 -10.80 13.00 9.85
CA TYR A 608 -10.11 14.20 9.36
C TYR A 608 -8.85 13.85 8.53
N ILE A 609 -8.03 12.89 8.99
CA ILE A 609 -6.84 12.45 8.24
C ILE A 609 -7.25 11.92 6.85
N ARG A 610 -8.23 11.02 6.79
CA ARG A 610 -8.72 10.46 5.52
C ARG A 610 -9.38 11.51 4.62
N SER A 611 -9.94 12.57 5.20
CA SER A 611 -10.68 13.60 4.49
C SER A 611 -9.78 14.60 3.76
N PHE A 612 -8.62 14.97 4.33
CA PHE A 612 -7.78 16.03 3.76
C PHE A 612 -6.26 15.85 3.81
N VAL A 613 -5.77 14.68 4.25
CA VAL A 613 -4.34 14.36 4.21
C VAL A 613 -4.09 13.43 3.02
N ASP A 614 -3.65 14.00 1.91
CA ASP A 614 -3.37 13.22 0.70
C ASP A 614 -2.10 12.38 0.90
N GLY A 615 -2.12 11.13 0.42
CA GLY A 615 -0.96 10.23 0.46
C GLY A 615 -0.45 9.91 1.86
N PHE A 616 -1.35 9.84 2.86
CA PHE A 616 -0.99 9.56 4.25
C PHE A 616 -0.30 8.20 4.40
N VAL A 617 0.92 8.21 4.94
CA VAL A 617 1.68 7.02 5.34
C VAL A 617 1.72 6.99 6.87
N GLU A 618 0.97 6.07 7.47
CA GLU A 618 0.98 5.84 8.92
C GLU A 618 2.33 5.25 9.37
N LEU A 619 2.88 5.76 10.47
CA LEU A 619 4.17 5.36 11.03
C LEU A 619 3.97 4.90 12.48
N HIS A 620 4.03 3.59 12.67
CA HIS A 620 3.75 2.88 13.91
C HIS A 620 4.95 2.84 14.88
N GLY A 621 4.63 2.58 16.15
CA GLY A 621 5.59 2.13 17.15
C GLY A 621 6.43 3.22 17.80
N ASP A 622 6.73 3.06 19.09
CA ASP A 622 7.67 3.92 19.81
C ASP A 622 9.15 3.48 19.68
N ARG A 623 9.42 2.34 19.02
CA ARG A 623 10.72 1.67 18.90
C ARG A 623 11.32 1.18 20.22
N GLY A 624 10.52 1.14 21.29
CA GLY A 624 10.98 0.73 22.62
C GLY A 624 10.16 -0.38 23.24
N PHE A 625 8.84 -0.34 23.09
CA PHE A 625 7.91 -1.24 23.79
C PHE A 625 6.74 -1.72 22.94
N ALA A 626 5.98 -0.80 22.32
CA ALA A 626 4.73 -1.14 21.64
C ALA A 626 4.28 -0.06 20.63
N ASP A 627 3.31 -0.41 19.78
CA ASP A 627 2.50 0.56 19.04
C ASP A 627 1.17 0.84 19.76
N ASP A 628 1.00 2.07 20.26
CA ASP A 628 -0.25 2.48 20.91
C ASP A 628 -1.29 2.96 19.89
N GLY A 629 -2.37 2.20 19.78
CA GLY A 629 -3.49 2.52 18.90
C GLY A 629 -4.26 3.79 19.28
N ALA A 630 -4.09 4.33 20.48
CA ALA A 630 -4.67 5.62 20.87
C ALA A 630 -4.01 6.81 20.15
N ILE A 631 -2.81 6.63 19.58
CA ILE A 631 -2.10 7.63 18.78
C ILE A 631 -1.90 7.12 17.36
N VAL A 632 -2.56 7.78 16.41
CA VAL A 632 -2.29 7.62 14.98
C VAL A 632 -1.34 8.73 14.56
N GLY A 633 -0.30 8.41 13.81
CA GLY A 633 0.61 9.43 13.33
C GLY A 633 1.36 9.00 12.09
N GLY A 634 1.76 9.96 11.27
CA GLY A 634 2.37 9.69 9.98
C GLY A 634 2.72 10.94 9.20
N ILE A 635 3.06 10.76 7.94
CA ILE A 635 3.40 11.84 7.02
C ILE A 635 2.43 11.87 5.83
N GLY A 636 2.15 13.05 5.29
CA GLY A 636 1.28 13.23 4.14
C GLY A 636 1.29 14.66 3.63
N TRP A 637 0.33 15.00 2.77
CA TRP A 637 0.20 16.33 2.18
C TRP A 637 -1.07 17.02 2.66
N ILE A 638 -0.94 18.29 3.08
CA ILE A 638 -2.08 19.18 3.35
C ILE A 638 -1.89 20.45 2.52
N GLY A 639 -2.81 20.71 1.59
CA GLY A 639 -2.73 21.92 0.75
C GLY A 639 -1.45 22.02 -0.08
N GLY A 640 -0.90 20.90 -0.54
CA GLY A 640 0.35 20.85 -1.29
C GLY A 640 1.63 20.93 -0.43
N ARG A 641 1.51 21.00 0.90
CA ARG A 641 2.64 21.02 1.84
C ARG A 641 2.82 19.65 2.50
N ALA A 642 4.04 19.13 2.50
CA ALA A 642 4.37 17.92 3.25
C ALA A 642 4.33 18.23 4.76
N VAL A 643 3.61 17.42 5.53
CA VAL A 643 3.38 17.60 6.95
C VAL A 643 3.55 16.28 7.71
N THR A 644 3.85 16.37 8.99
CA THR A 644 3.66 15.28 9.94
C THR A 644 2.32 15.49 10.66
N VAL A 645 1.44 14.50 10.65
CA VAL A 645 0.13 14.57 11.33
C VAL A 645 0.13 13.58 12.49
N ILE A 646 -0.35 14.00 13.67
CA ILE A 646 -0.46 13.17 14.87
C ILE A 646 -1.85 13.38 15.47
N GLY A 647 -2.61 12.31 15.62
CA GLY A 647 -3.98 12.33 16.12
C GLY A 647 -4.18 11.41 17.32
N GLN A 648 -4.95 11.88 18.31
CA GLN A 648 -5.56 11.01 19.31
C GLN A 648 -6.82 10.38 18.74
N GLU A 649 -6.85 9.05 18.67
CA GLU A 649 -7.90 8.32 17.97
C GLU A 649 -8.75 7.51 18.94
N LYS A 650 -10.03 7.88 19.07
CA LYS A 650 -10.98 7.17 19.94
C LYS A 650 -11.49 5.86 19.34
N GLY A 651 -11.54 5.72 18.01
CA GLY A 651 -12.20 4.62 17.31
C GLY A 651 -13.67 4.90 17.02
N GLU A 652 -14.15 4.46 15.85
CA GLU A 652 -15.51 4.76 15.36
C GLU A 652 -16.56 3.84 16.00
N ASN A 653 -16.18 2.61 16.35
CA ASN A 653 -17.06 1.59 16.92
C ASN A 653 -16.47 0.97 18.20
N LEU A 654 -17.26 0.17 18.94
CA LEU A 654 -16.84 -0.40 20.23
C LEU A 654 -15.54 -1.23 20.13
N LYS A 655 -15.38 -2.03 19.07
CA LYS A 655 -14.19 -2.86 18.88
C LYS A 655 -12.94 -2.00 18.71
N GLU A 656 -13.03 -0.95 17.90
CA GLU A 656 -11.95 0.01 17.72
C GLU A 656 -11.68 0.83 18.98
N ARG A 657 -12.73 1.27 19.69
CA ARG A 657 -12.60 2.00 20.95
C ARG A 657 -11.82 1.21 22.01
N ILE A 658 -12.11 -0.08 22.14
CA ILE A 658 -11.34 -0.95 23.04
C ILE A 658 -9.88 -1.06 22.56
N ARG A 659 -9.66 -1.32 21.26
CA ARG A 659 -8.30 -1.45 20.69
C ARG A 659 -7.45 -0.18 20.88
N ARG A 660 -8.08 0.99 20.81
CA ARG A 660 -7.42 2.30 20.88
C ARG A 660 -7.53 2.94 22.26
N ASN A 661 -7.85 2.15 23.27
CA ASN A 661 -7.99 2.58 24.65
C ASN A 661 -8.88 3.83 24.81
N PHE A 662 -9.96 3.92 24.03
CA PHE A 662 -10.91 5.04 24.00
C PHE A 662 -10.24 6.40 23.74
N GLY A 663 -9.11 6.41 23.03
CA GLY A 663 -8.32 7.61 22.76
C GLY A 663 -7.51 8.09 23.97
N CYS A 664 -7.33 7.26 25.00
CA CYS A 664 -6.49 7.54 26.17
C CYS A 664 -5.09 6.92 25.96
N PRO A 665 -4.07 7.72 25.61
CA PRO A 665 -2.77 7.15 25.28
C PRO A 665 -2.03 6.62 26.51
N GLN A 666 -1.33 5.51 26.30
CA GLN A 666 -0.31 4.93 27.18
C GLN A 666 1.02 5.68 27.00
N PRO A 667 2.08 5.37 27.79
CA PRO A 667 3.37 6.08 27.66
C PRO A 667 3.99 5.91 26.27
N GLU A 668 3.91 4.71 25.70
CA GLU A 668 4.34 4.38 24.33
C GLU A 668 3.66 5.26 23.26
N GLY A 669 2.39 5.65 23.42
CA GLY A 669 1.72 6.58 22.50
C GLY A 669 2.37 7.96 22.49
N TYR A 670 2.72 8.49 23.66
CA TYR A 670 3.44 9.76 23.77
C TYR A 670 4.89 9.65 23.26
N ARG A 671 5.57 8.51 23.45
CA ARG A 671 6.90 8.28 22.86
C ARG A 671 6.84 8.20 21.34
N LYS A 672 5.84 7.50 20.78
CA LYS A 672 5.55 7.48 19.33
C LYS A 672 5.33 8.88 18.80
N ALA A 673 4.48 9.68 19.45
CA ALA A 673 4.26 11.08 19.08
C ALA A 673 5.57 11.89 19.08
N LEU A 674 6.34 11.83 20.17
CA LEU A 674 7.62 12.53 20.31
C LEU A 674 8.63 12.12 19.23
N ARG A 675 8.76 10.82 18.95
CA ARG A 675 9.61 10.29 17.87
C ARG A 675 9.24 10.90 16.52
N LEU A 676 7.94 10.94 16.19
CA LEU A 676 7.45 11.53 14.94
C LEU A 676 7.65 13.05 14.89
N MET A 677 7.51 13.76 16.00
CA MET A 677 7.80 15.19 16.09
C MET A 677 9.28 15.50 15.88
N ARG A 678 10.19 14.68 16.45
CA ARG A 678 11.63 14.81 16.23
C ARG A 678 12.02 14.51 14.79
N GLN A 679 11.39 13.50 14.19
CA GLN A 679 11.56 13.21 12.76
C GLN A 679 11.08 14.40 11.91
N ALA A 680 9.93 14.99 12.23
CA ALA A 680 9.42 16.18 11.55
C ALA A 680 10.41 17.36 11.64
N GLU A 681 10.96 17.62 12.82
CA GLU A 681 11.98 18.64 13.05
C GLU A 681 13.26 18.38 12.25
N LYS A 682 13.77 17.13 12.25
CA LYS A 682 14.94 16.72 11.46
C LYS A 682 14.78 17.09 9.99
N PHE A 683 13.58 16.91 9.43
CA PHE A 683 13.29 17.17 8.01
C PHE A 683 12.54 18.47 7.75
N ARG A 684 12.46 19.35 8.75
CA ARG A 684 11.81 20.67 8.68
C ARG A 684 10.35 20.62 8.18
N ARG A 685 9.63 19.55 8.51
CA ARG A 685 8.19 19.41 8.22
C ARG A 685 7.36 20.06 9.32
N PRO A 686 6.34 20.87 8.96
CA PRO A 686 5.33 21.31 9.92
C PRO A 686 4.58 20.13 10.55
N ILE A 687 4.06 20.36 11.75
CA ILE A 687 3.35 19.35 12.53
C ILE A 687 1.91 19.80 12.75
N VAL A 688 0.96 18.90 12.48
CA VAL A 688 -0.46 19.08 12.77
C VAL A 688 -0.91 18.06 13.79
N CYS A 689 -1.41 18.53 14.93
CA CYS A 689 -1.94 17.69 16.00
C CYS A 689 -3.47 17.74 16.03
N LEU A 690 -4.12 16.57 16.05
CA LEU A 690 -5.57 16.42 16.16
C LEU A 690 -5.89 15.79 17.52
N VAL A 691 -6.43 16.58 18.44
CA VAL A 691 -6.62 16.19 19.84
C VAL A 691 -8.07 15.78 20.09
N ASP A 692 -8.26 14.54 20.53
CA ASP A 692 -9.54 14.00 20.97
C ASP A 692 -9.32 12.90 22.03
N THR A 693 -9.08 13.31 23.27
CA THR A 693 -8.82 12.42 24.41
C THR A 693 -9.55 12.87 25.67
N GLN A 694 -9.94 11.89 26.49
CA GLN A 694 -10.40 12.15 27.87
C GLN A 694 -9.23 12.37 28.84
N GLY A 695 -8.01 12.10 28.38
CA GLY A 695 -6.78 12.22 29.14
C GLY A 695 -5.87 11.02 28.91
N ALA A 696 -4.70 11.09 29.53
CA ALA A 696 -3.79 9.96 29.57
C ALA A 696 -4.40 8.77 30.30
N TYR A 697 -4.02 7.55 29.91
CA TYR A 697 -4.38 6.37 30.70
C TYR A 697 -3.69 6.41 32.07
N CYS A 698 -4.46 6.19 33.14
CA CYS A 698 -4.01 6.34 34.53
C CYS A 698 -3.97 4.99 35.29
N GLY A 699 -3.72 3.89 34.58
CA GLY A 699 -3.59 2.56 35.19
C GLY A 699 -2.18 2.28 35.71
N THR A 700 -2.05 1.29 36.62
CA THR A 700 -0.76 0.92 37.24
C THR A 700 0.34 0.63 36.23
N GLU A 701 0.03 -0.08 35.15
CA GLU A 701 1.03 -0.44 34.13
C GLU A 701 1.58 0.79 33.39
N ALA A 702 0.77 1.84 33.19
CA ALA A 702 1.24 3.09 32.59
C ALA A 702 2.20 3.84 33.53
N GLU A 703 1.92 3.84 34.83
CA GLU A 703 2.83 4.42 35.83
C GLU A 703 4.17 3.67 35.86
N GLU A 704 4.15 2.33 35.86
CA GLU A 704 5.37 1.50 35.82
C GLU A 704 6.21 1.73 34.56
N ARG A 705 5.55 2.05 33.44
CA ARG A 705 6.19 2.40 32.17
C ARG A 705 6.52 3.89 32.03
N GLY A 706 6.25 4.73 33.03
CA GLY A 706 6.66 6.14 33.05
C GLY A 706 5.73 7.12 32.32
N GLN A 707 4.41 7.02 32.55
CA GLN A 707 3.39 7.92 31.98
C GLN A 707 3.72 9.41 32.16
N GLY A 708 4.04 9.81 33.40
CA GLY A 708 4.37 11.20 33.72
C GLY A 708 5.62 11.69 32.97
N ASN A 709 6.65 10.84 32.87
CA ASN A 709 7.87 11.15 32.11
C ASN A 709 7.57 11.33 30.62
N ALA A 710 6.80 10.42 30.01
CA ALA A 710 6.47 10.50 28.59
C ALA A 710 5.70 11.78 28.24
N ILE A 711 4.76 12.21 29.11
CA ILE A 711 4.06 13.48 28.97
C ILE A 711 5.03 14.66 29.14
N ALA A 712 5.86 14.67 30.19
CA ALA A 712 6.81 15.75 30.44
C ALA A 712 7.81 15.92 29.29
N ASP A 713 8.32 14.82 28.74
CA ASP A 713 9.24 14.82 27.60
C ASP A 713 8.59 15.42 26.35
N ASN A 714 7.30 15.13 26.11
CA ASN A 714 6.55 15.75 25.02
C ASN A 714 6.39 17.26 25.23
N LEU A 715 6.02 17.70 26.43
CA LEU A 715 5.86 19.13 26.73
C LEU A 715 7.15 19.91 26.49
N VAL A 716 8.29 19.39 26.98
CA VAL A 716 9.60 20.03 26.80
C VAL A 716 10.03 20.01 25.34
N ALA A 717 9.87 18.88 24.65
CA ALA A 717 10.23 18.78 23.25
C ALA A 717 9.39 19.73 22.40
N MET A 718 8.07 19.69 22.54
CA MET A 718 7.16 20.58 21.84
C MET A 718 7.47 22.05 22.13
N ALA A 719 7.82 22.44 23.35
CA ALA A 719 8.21 23.82 23.63
C ALA A 719 9.45 24.27 22.82
N GLY A 720 10.35 23.34 22.50
CA GLY A 720 11.61 23.59 21.81
C GLY A 720 11.65 23.24 20.32
N LEU A 721 10.54 22.79 19.71
CA LEU A 721 10.52 22.45 18.29
C LEU A 721 10.70 23.68 17.40
N LYS A 722 11.59 23.56 16.42
CA LYS A 722 11.92 24.62 15.46
C LYS A 722 11.00 24.71 14.25
N VAL A 723 10.07 23.78 14.13
CA VAL A 723 9.09 23.73 13.04
C VAL A 723 7.73 24.27 13.49
N PRO A 724 6.89 24.77 12.56
CA PRO A 724 5.52 25.15 12.86
C PRO A 724 4.72 24.00 13.47
N VAL A 725 3.98 24.28 14.54
CA VAL A 725 3.05 23.32 15.15
C VAL A 725 1.66 23.94 15.24
N VAL A 726 0.67 23.26 14.65
CA VAL A 726 -0.75 23.63 14.72
C VAL A 726 -1.50 22.50 15.41
N THR A 727 -2.26 22.81 16.45
CA THR A 727 -3.12 21.84 17.15
C THR A 727 -4.58 22.23 16.98
N VAL A 728 -5.44 21.24 16.70
CA VAL A 728 -6.90 21.39 16.71
C VAL A 728 -7.51 20.35 17.64
N LEU A 729 -8.25 20.80 18.65
CA LEU A 729 -9.05 19.91 19.50
C LEU A 729 -10.38 19.65 18.80
N LEU A 730 -10.63 18.40 18.46
CA LEU A 730 -11.78 17.95 17.69
C LEU A 730 -12.98 17.60 18.58
N GLY A 731 -12.72 17.07 19.77
CA GLY A 731 -13.76 16.62 20.71
C GLY A 731 -13.38 16.93 22.14
N GLU A 732 -12.86 15.94 22.87
CA GLU A 732 -12.39 16.14 24.23
C GLU A 732 -10.89 16.47 24.27
N GLY A 733 -10.49 17.44 25.08
CA GLY A 733 -9.12 17.70 25.45
C GLY A 733 -8.95 17.50 26.95
N GLY A 734 -8.60 16.29 27.37
CA GLY A 734 -8.45 15.98 28.79
C GLY A 734 -7.03 16.19 29.33
N SER A 735 -6.90 17.12 30.28
CA SER A 735 -5.76 17.27 31.20
C SER A 735 -4.39 17.28 30.51
N GLY A 736 -3.35 16.78 31.20
CA GLY A 736 -1.99 16.63 30.68
C GLY A 736 -1.91 15.74 29.43
N GLY A 737 -2.85 14.82 29.24
CA GLY A 737 -2.86 13.94 28.07
C GLY A 737 -3.17 14.66 26.76
N ALA A 738 -4.10 15.62 26.79
CA ALA A 738 -4.33 16.53 25.67
C ALA A 738 -3.21 17.56 25.54
N LEU A 739 -2.74 18.11 26.67
CA LEU A 739 -1.69 19.14 26.69
C LEU A 739 -0.38 18.66 26.04
N ALA A 740 -0.05 17.37 26.20
CA ALA A 740 1.11 16.74 25.56
C ALA A 740 1.12 16.82 24.02
N LEU A 741 0.00 17.19 23.39
CA LEU A 741 -0.14 17.42 21.94
C LEU A 741 -0.68 18.83 21.62
N ALA A 742 -0.82 19.70 22.63
CA ALA A 742 -1.38 21.05 22.49
C ALA A 742 -0.37 22.17 22.78
N VAL A 743 0.90 21.84 23.02
CA VAL A 743 1.99 22.84 23.09
C VAL A 743 2.38 23.27 21.68
N ALA A 744 1.64 24.23 21.13
CA ALA A 744 1.72 24.61 19.72
C ALA A 744 1.82 26.14 19.50
N ASN A 745 2.19 26.53 18.28
CA ASN A 745 2.16 27.93 17.83
C ASN A 745 0.72 28.45 17.71
N ARG A 746 -0.16 27.59 17.18
CA ARG A 746 -1.60 27.84 17.03
C ARG A 746 -2.37 26.68 17.65
N VAL A 747 -3.32 26.99 18.53
CA VAL A 747 -4.24 26.03 19.12
C VAL A 747 -5.66 26.47 18.83
N ALA A 748 -6.45 25.63 18.17
CA ALA A 748 -7.87 25.86 17.94
C ALA A 748 -8.72 24.75 18.54
N MET A 749 -10.01 25.05 18.74
CA MET A 749 -11.02 24.08 19.15
C MET A 749 -12.15 24.10 18.14
N GLN A 750 -12.70 22.95 17.78
CA GLN A 750 -14.01 22.92 17.13
C GLN A 750 -15.09 23.47 18.09
N GLU A 751 -16.14 24.04 17.53
CA GLU A 751 -17.19 24.80 18.25
C GLU A 751 -17.74 24.11 19.50
N HIS A 752 -17.94 22.79 19.42
CA HIS A 752 -18.47 21.99 20.52
C HIS A 752 -17.43 21.10 21.20
N ALA A 753 -16.15 21.29 20.90
CA ALA A 753 -15.06 20.64 21.64
C ALA A 753 -14.95 21.21 23.07
N VAL A 754 -14.35 20.43 23.96
CA VAL A 754 -14.12 20.80 25.36
C VAL A 754 -12.66 20.64 25.75
N TYR A 755 -12.14 21.55 26.57
CA TYR A 755 -10.80 21.47 27.13
C TYR A 755 -10.87 21.56 28.66
N SER A 756 -10.28 20.62 29.38
CA SER A 756 -10.38 20.60 30.85
C SER A 756 -9.14 20.11 31.57
N VAL A 757 -9.00 20.55 32.83
CA VAL A 757 -7.96 20.03 33.75
C VAL A 757 -8.30 18.63 34.25
N LEU A 758 -9.60 18.34 34.39
CA LEU A 758 -10.16 17.07 34.82
C LEU A 758 -11.56 16.90 34.21
N SER A 759 -12.11 15.69 34.20
CA SER A 759 -13.52 15.49 33.86
C SER A 759 -14.45 16.25 34.82
N PRO A 760 -15.61 16.75 34.36
CA PRO A 760 -16.55 17.46 35.22
C PRO A 760 -17.07 16.58 36.35
N GLU A 761 -17.24 15.28 36.10
CA GLU A 761 -17.58 14.30 37.13
C GLU A 761 -16.47 14.15 38.17
N GLY A 762 -15.21 14.11 37.73
CA GLY A 762 -14.05 14.02 38.61
C GLY A 762 -13.90 15.27 39.48
N PHE A 763 -14.04 16.46 38.88
CA PHE A 763 -14.01 17.73 39.61
C PHE A 763 -15.09 17.79 40.69
N ALA A 764 -16.34 17.51 40.33
CA ALA A 764 -17.48 17.58 41.24
C ALA A 764 -17.34 16.56 42.39
N SER A 765 -16.84 15.35 42.08
CA SER A 765 -16.56 14.32 43.08
C SER A 765 -15.44 14.73 44.05
N ILE A 766 -14.32 15.29 43.56
CA ILE A 766 -13.17 15.63 44.39
C ILE A 766 -13.42 16.87 45.24
N LEU A 767 -13.90 17.95 44.63
CA LEU A 767 -14.00 19.25 45.31
C LEU A 767 -15.33 19.45 46.04
N TRP A 768 -16.43 18.93 45.47
CA TRP A 768 -17.77 19.13 46.04
C TRP A 768 -18.34 17.86 46.70
N LYS A 769 -17.63 16.73 46.61
CA LYS A 769 -18.06 15.42 47.14
C LYS A 769 -19.41 14.98 46.58
N ASP A 770 -19.78 15.48 45.40
CA ASP A 770 -21.05 15.21 44.76
C ASP A 770 -20.88 15.17 43.23
N ARG A 771 -20.89 13.96 42.67
CA ARG A 771 -20.71 13.73 41.23
C ARG A 771 -21.90 14.22 40.40
N THR A 772 -23.09 14.35 40.99
CA THR A 772 -24.30 14.75 40.25
C THR A 772 -24.25 16.21 39.80
N ARG A 773 -23.36 17.01 40.41
CA ARG A 773 -23.09 18.41 40.08
C ARG A 773 -22.10 18.58 38.91
N ALA A 774 -21.89 17.55 38.09
CA ALA A 774 -21.04 17.62 36.90
C ALA A 774 -21.42 18.75 35.92
N PRO A 775 -22.72 19.05 35.65
CA PRO A 775 -23.09 20.20 34.82
C PRO A 775 -22.56 21.51 35.38
N GLU A 776 -22.76 21.76 36.68
CA GLU A 776 -22.26 22.96 37.36
C GLU A 776 -20.72 23.02 37.32
N ALA A 777 -20.05 21.88 37.49
CA ALA A 777 -18.59 21.79 37.43
C ALA A 777 -18.05 22.14 36.03
N ALA A 778 -18.72 21.69 34.97
CA ALA A 778 -18.34 22.03 33.60
C ALA A 778 -18.38 23.54 33.35
N ALA A 779 -19.42 24.23 33.83
CA ALA A 779 -19.55 25.68 33.73
C ALA A 779 -18.47 26.41 34.55
N VAL A 780 -18.22 25.98 35.79
CA VAL A 780 -17.20 26.59 36.67
C VAL A 780 -15.79 26.45 36.08
N MET A 781 -15.50 25.32 35.44
CA MET A 781 -14.21 25.08 34.78
C MET A 781 -14.08 25.77 33.42
N LYS A 782 -15.14 26.39 32.88
CA LYS A 782 -15.13 27.11 31.61
C LYS A 782 -14.63 26.25 30.44
N MET A 783 -15.17 25.04 30.34
CA MET A 783 -14.64 23.99 29.45
C MET A 783 -14.93 24.19 27.96
N SER A 784 -15.87 25.08 27.57
CA SER A 784 -16.27 25.22 26.17
C SER A 784 -15.22 25.94 25.31
N ALA A 785 -15.26 25.72 24.00
CA ALA A 785 -14.37 26.37 23.03
C ALA A 785 -14.41 27.92 23.12
N HIS A 786 -15.60 28.50 23.25
CA HIS A 786 -15.77 29.95 23.37
C HIS A 786 -15.18 30.50 24.66
N GLU A 787 -15.42 29.85 25.79
CA GLU A 787 -14.86 30.30 27.07
C GLU A 787 -13.33 30.11 27.11
N SER A 788 -12.83 29.04 26.51
CA SER A 788 -11.39 28.80 26.34
C SER A 788 -10.72 29.89 25.48
N LEU A 789 -11.43 30.41 24.47
CA LEU A 789 -10.98 31.54 23.66
C LEU A 789 -10.97 32.84 24.49
N GLU A 790 -12.03 33.10 25.28
CA GLU A 790 -12.10 34.26 26.17
C GLU A 790 -10.99 34.27 27.23
N LEU A 791 -10.58 33.10 27.72
CA LEU A 791 -9.44 32.92 28.62
C LEU A 791 -8.08 33.04 27.90
N GLY A 792 -8.06 33.09 26.57
CA GLY A 792 -6.86 33.12 25.75
C GLY A 792 -6.07 31.81 25.75
N VAL A 793 -6.68 30.68 26.17
CA VAL A 793 -6.06 29.35 26.17
C VAL A 793 -5.90 28.82 24.73
N ILE A 794 -6.81 29.20 23.85
CA ILE A 794 -6.81 28.89 22.42
C ILE A 794 -6.80 30.18 21.59
N ASP A 795 -6.50 30.07 20.29
CA ASP A 795 -6.43 31.18 19.34
C ASP A 795 -7.71 31.35 18.51
N ALA A 796 -8.43 30.26 18.28
CA ALA A 796 -9.60 30.26 17.40
C ALA A 796 -10.62 29.18 17.78
N VAL A 797 -11.88 29.48 17.51
CA VAL A 797 -12.97 28.50 17.47
C VAL A 797 -13.28 28.21 16.00
N VAL A 798 -13.18 26.94 15.59
CA VAL A 798 -13.49 26.49 14.23
C VAL A 798 -14.96 26.08 14.18
N PRO A 799 -15.80 26.69 13.32
CA PRO A 799 -17.22 26.37 13.25
C PRO A 799 -17.43 24.93 12.77
N GLU A 800 -18.37 24.21 13.38
CA GLU A 800 -18.78 22.88 12.89
C GLU A 800 -19.78 22.98 11.73
N GLY A 801 -20.40 24.14 11.54
CA GLY A 801 -21.34 24.44 10.46
C GLY A 801 -22.75 24.72 11.01
N PRO A 802 -23.82 24.48 10.23
CA PRO A 802 -25.19 24.72 10.69
C PRO A 802 -25.69 23.69 11.72
N ALA A 803 -24.98 22.57 11.88
CA ALA A 803 -25.28 21.51 12.84
C ALA A 803 -23.96 21.06 13.52
N PRO A 804 -24.02 20.28 14.61
CA PRO A 804 -22.83 19.73 15.24
C PRO A 804 -22.14 18.67 14.35
N ALA A 805 -20.83 18.47 14.55
CA ALA A 805 -19.96 17.68 13.66
C ALA A 805 -20.42 16.24 13.38
N HIS A 806 -21.19 15.62 14.28
CA HIS A 806 -21.73 14.27 14.07
C HIS A 806 -22.91 14.24 13.07
N GLU A 807 -23.57 15.37 12.84
CA GLU A 807 -24.67 15.52 11.87
C GLU A 807 -24.19 16.11 10.53
N ASN A 808 -23.05 16.81 10.50
CA ASN A 808 -22.50 17.45 9.30
C ASN A 808 -20.96 17.29 9.13
N PRO A 809 -20.42 16.06 9.23
CA PRO A 809 -18.98 15.79 9.33
C PRO A 809 -18.15 16.43 8.22
N LEU A 810 -18.64 16.40 6.97
CA LEU A 810 -17.93 16.94 5.81
C LEU A 810 -17.67 18.45 5.92
N ILE A 811 -18.59 19.22 6.52
CA ILE A 811 -18.42 20.66 6.71
C ILE A 811 -17.42 20.90 7.84
N ALA A 812 -17.54 20.17 8.94
CA ALA A 812 -16.64 20.27 10.08
C ALA A 812 -15.19 19.94 9.67
N GLU A 813 -14.97 18.86 8.91
CA GLU A 813 -13.68 18.45 8.36
C GLU A 813 -13.08 19.52 7.43
N ARG A 814 -13.89 20.05 6.51
CA ARG A 814 -13.46 21.11 5.59
C ARG A 814 -13.02 22.36 6.35
N ASN A 815 -13.79 22.79 7.36
CA ASN A 815 -13.46 23.99 8.12
C ASN A 815 -12.18 23.81 8.94
N VAL A 816 -11.92 22.61 9.47
CA VAL A 816 -10.65 22.26 10.11
C VAL A 816 -9.50 22.31 9.11
N ARG A 817 -9.66 21.72 7.92
CA ARG A 817 -8.66 21.77 6.84
C ARG A 817 -8.30 23.21 6.48
N ASP A 818 -9.31 24.04 6.24
CA ASP A 818 -9.13 25.43 5.80
C ASP A 818 -8.41 26.25 6.88
N TYR A 819 -8.75 26.05 8.17
CA TYR A 819 -8.02 26.64 9.30
C TYR A 819 -6.56 26.18 9.36
N VAL A 820 -6.32 24.87 9.26
CA VAL A 820 -4.97 24.30 9.32
C VAL A 820 -4.11 24.83 8.18
N GLN A 821 -4.65 24.91 6.95
CA GLN A 821 -3.94 25.49 5.80
C GLN A 821 -3.57 26.95 6.05
N ALA A 822 -4.52 27.78 6.46
CA ALA A 822 -4.26 29.19 6.74
C ALA A 822 -3.22 29.39 7.87
N ALA A 823 -3.30 28.60 8.94
CA ALA A 823 -2.35 28.64 10.04
C ALA A 823 -0.95 28.19 9.60
N LEU A 824 -0.85 27.15 8.78
CA LEU A 824 0.44 26.71 8.24
C LEU A 824 1.05 27.74 7.29
N ASP A 825 0.25 28.39 6.43
CA ASP A 825 0.73 29.42 5.53
C ASP A 825 1.26 30.65 6.29
N GLU A 826 0.62 31.03 7.39
CA GLU A 826 1.13 32.06 8.29
C GLU A 826 2.46 31.65 8.95
N LEU A 827 2.50 30.48 9.59
CA LEU A 827 3.61 30.06 10.42
C LEU A 827 4.84 29.63 9.62
N CYS A 828 4.67 29.06 8.43
CA CYS A 828 5.80 28.68 7.58
C CYS A 828 6.55 29.91 7.04
N GLY A 829 5.96 31.10 7.09
CA GLY A 829 6.66 32.36 6.80
C GLY A 829 7.52 32.90 7.94
N MET A 830 7.46 32.29 9.13
CA MET A 830 8.22 32.72 10.31
C MET A 830 9.58 32.02 10.40
N SER A 831 10.56 32.71 10.96
CA SER A 831 11.86 32.13 11.31
C SER A 831 11.77 31.18 12.51
N GLU A 832 12.76 30.30 12.67
CA GLU A 832 12.83 29.37 13.82
C GLU A 832 12.75 30.12 15.18
N GLN A 833 13.38 31.30 15.28
CA GLN A 833 13.37 32.09 16.51
C GLN A 833 12.00 32.71 16.79
N GLU A 834 11.30 33.17 15.76
CA GLU A 834 9.93 33.69 15.90
C GLU A 834 8.96 32.58 16.32
N LEU A 835 9.10 31.38 15.74
CA LEU A 835 8.30 30.21 16.12
C LEU A 835 8.50 29.83 17.58
N LEU A 836 9.75 29.83 18.06
CA LEU A 836 10.08 29.53 19.46
C LEU A 836 9.59 30.63 20.40
N SER A 837 9.83 31.90 20.08
CA SER A 837 9.38 33.03 20.91
C SER A 837 7.86 33.07 21.01
N GLN A 838 7.15 32.93 19.88
CA GLN A 838 5.69 32.92 19.88
C GLN A 838 5.13 31.82 20.78
N ARG A 839 5.70 30.62 20.73
CA ARG A 839 5.28 29.49 21.58
C ARG A 839 5.60 29.75 23.05
N TYR A 840 6.79 30.26 23.36
CA TYR A 840 7.17 30.60 24.73
C TYR A 840 6.28 31.70 25.33
N ASP A 841 6.08 32.80 24.60
CA ASP A 841 5.27 33.94 25.04
C ASP A 841 3.80 33.55 25.22
N ARG A 842 3.28 32.67 24.36
CA ARG A 842 1.94 32.09 24.51
C ARG A 842 1.74 31.47 25.88
N PHE A 843 2.67 30.62 26.32
CA PHE A 843 2.49 29.86 27.57
C PHE A 843 2.92 30.66 28.80
N ARG A 844 3.86 31.60 28.67
CA ARG A 844 4.34 32.46 29.77
C ARG A 844 3.28 33.41 30.35
N LYS A 845 2.20 33.69 29.62
CA LYS A 845 1.14 34.62 30.06
C LYS A 845 0.25 34.05 31.18
N PHE A 846 0.33 32.74 31.44
CA PHE A 846 -0.34 32.03 32.54
C PHE A 846 0.64 31.80 33.68
#